data_AF-H4F6A8-F1
#
_entry.id   AF-H4F6A8-F1
#
_cell.length_a   1.000
_cell.length_b   1.000
_cell.length_c   1.000
_cell.angle_alpha   90.00
_cell.angle_beta   90.00
_cell.angle_gamma   90.00
#
_symmetry.space_group_name_H-M   'P 1'
#
loop_
_entity.id
_entity.type
_entity.pdbx_description
1 polymer ?
#
loop_
_entity_poly.entity_id
_entity_poly.type
_entity_poly.pdbx_seq_one_letter_code
_entity_poly.pdbx_strand_id
1 'polypeptide(L)'
;ELQALCPNLEHVALVVAWFGTDLRAGQCRVLPGVEVPYRQGESRGWNVAGMGRDAAHVVSRYNGGPAYGGSPSDDSVIEAIRDLKTRGLKVTLYPFVMMDIAAGNGLPDPYGAAEQAAYPWRGRITVFPMSADGTSATRAEVDTFVNRTEGYRRFILHYAALANAAGGVDGFLIGSELRGLTTLRDGADAFPFVEALAQLAQAVRTVLGPAAAITYAADWSEYFGHQPGEGSGDVFFHLDALWADPAISAVGIDNYMPLADWRDADLETASPDGFSGTDDRAGFARMIMAGEGYDWYYASDGDRLNRIRTPITDGAAGKPWVYRFKDIEGWWSNRHYNRLAGVEVATPTAWQPGMKPIWFTELGCGAVDKGANQPNVFVDGKSAESARPHFSAGRRSDSQQRRFLEAHLGHWQDGDAEGAAPAGMVDPYHTFVWTWDARPQPAFPADTGLWADGINWRTGHWLNGRLGTATLADTIAAILTDHGFTDFDVSEVAGDLGGYVKGDLTSARDLIEPLIEVFQIDVIEDGGLLRFRTRTTASLPARRIDVLADIDGQPLWSETRGHDGDFASEALITFYDPAADYGETSARSRRLDAATQRQLARDLPAVIAEETGIAAAETWLRDNRLARRTLQLALGPGEVAVQPGDVLSIADGPSGRFLVTEIDDGLERRLTLRSFAGQVSAPVVPQEPGRSPDNPAAQGFAPVVQFLDLPRLEDGAAAGDAAVAVFCRPWRRIVVSRSVEAEGYRPRLTLERPATLGRLVEPLAPGPSGRFDRAQALVVDLTFGALASVSRLAVLNGENRLAVTCANGLCEVIAFTTAEEISINRFRLTGLLRALGGTEDAMASGAVEGAAVVLLDQRCNRSDCLRASAAGRRTGCSNRSAWRPVPRSGGCFPAGSGRKRRYRRCI
;
A
#
# COMPACT_ATOMS: atom_id res chain seq x y z
N GLU A 1 -0.20 8.68 -9.45
CA GLU A 1 0.86 7.75 -9.01
C GLU A 1 0.54 6.32 -9.42
N LEU A 2 -0.52 5.71 -8.86
CA LEU A 2 -0.92 4.33 -9.18
C LEU A 2 -0.91 3.99 -10.69
N GLN A 3 -1.63 4.75 -11.54
CA GLN A 3 -1.63 4.50 -12.99
C GLN A 3 -0.26 4.70 -13.68
N ALA A 4 0.64 5.48 -13.09
CA ALA A 4 1.99 5.66 -13.63
C ALA A 4 2.89 4.46 -13.29
N LEU A 5 2.70 3.84 -12.11
CA LEU A 5 3.41 2.63 -11.69
C LEU A 5 2.82 1.38 -12.36
N CYS A 6 1.50 1.36 -12.56
CA CYS A 6 0.75 0.26 -13.17
C CYS A 6 0.12 0.71 -14.49
N PRO A 7 0.90 0.83 -15.58
CA PRO A 7 0.39 1.33 -16.86
C PRO A 7 -0.68 0.43 -17.51
N ASN A 8 -0.74 -0.84 -17.10
CA ASN A 8 -1.72 -1.82 -17.57
C ASN A 8 -2.91 -2.00 -16.58
N LEU A 9 -3.03 -1.12 -15.57
CA LEU A 9 -4.13 -1.20 -14.61
C LEU A 9 -5.46 -0.85 -15.29
N GLU A 10 -6.40 -1.78 -15.26
CA GLU A 10 -7.75 -1.58 -15.80
C GLU A 10 -8.82 -1.45 -14.72
N HIS A 11 -8.72 -2.24 -13.64
CA HIS A 11 -9.74 -2.34 -12.60
C HIS A 11 -9.24 -1.82 -11.25
N VAL A 12 -10.09 -1.10 -10.52
CA VAL A 12 -9.83 -0.66 -9.14
C VAL A 12 -11.03 -0.91 -8.25
N ALA A 13 -10.79 -1.39 -7.03
CA ALA A 13 -11.80 -1.49 -5.99
C ALA A 13 -11.74 -0.23 -5.10
N LEU A 14 -12.80 0.56 -5.10
CA LEU A 14 -12.95 1.75 -4.24
C LEU A 14 -13.60 1.34 -2.92
N VAL A 15 -12.80 1.23 -1.87
CA VAL A 15 -13.26 0.85 -0.53
C VAL A 15 -13.83 2.05 0.19
N VAL A 16 -15.05 1.91 0.72
CA VAL A 16 -15.72 2.98 1.47
C VAL A 16 -16.39 2.42 2.70
N ALA A 17 -15.99 2.90 3.89
CA ALA A 17 -16.37 2.28 5.15
C ALA A 17 -17.44 3.05 5.95
N TRP A 18 -18.36 2.29 6.55
CA TRP A 18 -19.19 2.68 7.72
C TRP A 18 -18.77 1.85 8.94
N PHE A 19 -19.34 2.16 10.10
CA PHE A 19 -18.93 1.61 11.39
C PHE A 19 -20.02 0.73 12.03
N GLY A 20 -19.66 -0.51 12.36
CA GLY A 20 -20.40 -1.39 13.24
C GLY A 20 -20.12 -1.08 14.70
N THR A 21 -21.16 -1.05 15.53
CA THR A 21 -21.06 -0.60 16.95
C THR A 21 -21.10 -1.71 17.99
N ASP A 22 -21.35 -2.96 17.59
CA ASP A 22 -21.54 -4.10 18.53
C ASP A 22 -21.29 -5.43 17.79
N LEU A 23 -20.78 -6.45 18.48
CA LEU A 23 -20.62 -7.82 17.93
C LEU A 23 -21.91 -8.64 17.96
N ARG A 24 -22.93 -8.22 18.71
CA ARG A 24 -24.21 -8.94 18.80
C ARG A 24 -25.11 -8.49 17.68
N ALA A 25 -25.51 -9.39 16.78
CA ALA A 25 -26.27 -9.10 15.57
C ALA A 25 -27.53 -8.24 15.86
N GLY A 26 -28.35 -8.63 16.85
CA GLY A 26 -29.54 -7.86 17.22
C GLY A 26 -29.27 -6.44 17.76
N GLN A 27 -28.06 -6.16 18.26
CA GLN A 27 -27.67 -4.86 18.83
C GLN A 27 -26.76 -4.04 17.91
N CYS A 28 -26.13 -4.66 16.92
CA CYS A 28 -25.23 -3.99 16.00
C CYS A 28 -25.98 -2.99 15.12
N ARG A 29 -25.39 -1.81 14.98
CA ARG A 29 -25.85 -0.70 14.13
C ARG A 29 -24.72 -0.37 13.18
N VAL A 30 -25.04 -0.02 11.95
CA VAL A 30 -24.07 0.34 10.90
C VAL A 30 -24.26 1.81 10.54
N LEU A 31 -23.27 2.63 10.90
CA LEU A 31 -23.39 4.10 10.88
C LEU A 31 -22.25 4.77 10.11
N PRO A 32 -22.50 5.86 9.37
CA PRO A 32 -21.41 6.69 8.87
C PRO A 32 -20.70 7.38 10.05
N GLY A 33 -19.37 7.45 9.99
CA GLY A 33 -18.56 7.96 11.08
C GLY A 33 -17.72 9.19 10.73
N VAL A 34 -17.36 9.97 11.75
CA VAL A 34 -16.54 11.19 11.63
C VAL A 34 -15.47 11.23 12.73
N GLU A 35 -14.29 11.80 12.44
CA GLU A 35 -13.21 11.90 13.42
C GLU A 35 -13.48 12.95 14.51
N VAL A 36 -14.29 13.95 14.17
CA VAL A 36 -14.67 15.06 15.05
C VAL A 36 -16.12 15.47 14.76
N PRO A 37 -16.87 15.90 15.80
CA PRO A 37 -18.26 16.35 15.64
C PRO A 37 -18.38 17.72 14.97
N TYR A 38 -17.27 18.47 14.90
CA TYR A 38 -17.24 19.80 14.30
C TYR A 38 -15.86 20.08 13.69
N ARG A 39 -15.84 20.70 12.50
CA ARG A 39 -14.62 21.12 11.81
C ARG A 39 -14.86 22.50 11.20
N GLN A 40 -13.93 23.43 11.42
CA GLN A 40 -14.01 24.77 10.83
C GLN A 40 -13.26 24.83 9.50
N GLY A 41 -13.76 25.64 8.56
CA GLY A 41 -13.10 25.89 7.28
C GLY A 41 -13.11 24.71 6.31
N GLU A 42 -14.11 23.82 6.39
CA GLU A 42 -14.33 22.82 5.35
C GLU A 42 -14.68 23.52 4.04
N SER A 43 -14.02 23.14 2.94
CA SER A 43 -14.33 23.66 1.61
C SER A 43 -15.73 23.31 1.14
N ARG A 44 -16.28 22.19 1.65
CA ARG A 44 -17.65 21.72 1.50
C ARG A 44 -18.08 21.06 2.81
N GLY A 45 -19.31 21.34 3.26
CA GLY A 45 -19.86 20.68 4.45
C GLY A 45 -19.96 19.18 4.24
N TRP A 46 -19.49 18.40 5.22
CA TRP A 46 -19.58 16.94 5.18
C TRP A 46 -21.05 16.47 5.32
N ASN A 47 -21.48 15.55 4.46
CA ASN A 47 -22.78 14.87 4.55
C ASN A 47 -22.67 13.44 4.02
N VAL A 48 -23.33 12.49 4.71
CA VAL A 48 -23.49 11.11 4.26
C VAL A 48 -24.91 10.64 4.55
N ALA A 49 -25.62 10.14 3.54
CA ALA A 49 -26.98 9.62 3.68
C ALA A 49 -27.95 10.62 4.36
N GLY A 50 -27.81 11.91 4.03
CA GLY A 50 -28.60 13.01 4.60
C GLY A 50 -28.17 13.44 6.01
N MET A 51 -27.13 12.83 6.58
CA MET A 51 -26.63 13.12 7.92
C MET A 51 -25.46 14.11 7.87
N GLY A 52 -25.59 15.21 8.61
CA GLY A 52 -24.49 16.16 8.85
C GLY A 52 -23.50 15.63 9.88
N ARG A 53 -22.31 16.26 9.93
CA ARG A 53 -21.20 15.86 10.83
C ARG A 53 -21.60 15.84 12.31
N ASP A 54 -22.47 16.74 12.73
CA ASP A 54 -22.97 16.90 14.09
C ASP A 54 -23.90 15.76 14.53
N ALA A 55 -24.54 15.08 13.58
CA ALA A 55 -25.42 13.93 13.82
C ALA A 55 -24.75 12.58 13.55
N ALA A 56 -23.53 12.57 13.01
CA ALA A 56 -22.78 11.37 12.65
C ALA A 56 -22.14 10.68 13.87
N HIS A 57 -21.83 9.39 13.70
CA HIS A 57 -21.12 8.62 14.72
C HIS A 57 -19.70 9.17 14.88
N VAL A 58 -19.37 9.73 16.04
CA VAL A 58 -17.99 10.15 16.30
C VAL A 58 -17.18 8.91 16.63
N VAL A 59 -16.21 8.58 15.78
CA VAL A 59 -15.38 7.39 15.98
C VAL A 59 -14.62 7.50 17.30
N SER A 60 -14.40 6.35 17.94
CA SER A 60 -13.69 6.30 19.21
C SER A 60 -12.23 6.77 19.09
N ARG A 61 -11.55 6.93 20.24
CA ARG A 61 -10.18 7.47 20.32
C ARG A 61 -9.19 6.43 20.79
N TYR A 62 -7.97 6.52 20.27
CA TYR A 62 -6.83 5.69 20.66
C TYR A 62 -5.55 6.54 20.64
N ASN A 63 -4.71 6.43 21.68
CA ASN A 63 -3.46 7.18 21.84
C ASN A 63 -3.56 8.70 21.55
N GLY A 64 -4.66 9.33 21.97
CA GLY A 64 -4.89 10.77 21.82
C GLY A 64 -5.46 11.21 20.46
N GLY A 65 -5.52 10.33 19.46
CA GLY A 65 -6.11 10.56 18.15
C GLY A 65 -7.42 9.79 17.91
N PRO A 66 -8.10 10.02 16.77
CA PRO A 66 -9.21 9.17 16.35
C PRO A 66 -8.70 7.76 16.02
N ALA A 67 -9.45 6.72 16.40
CA ALA A 67 -9.08 5.33 16.19
C ALA A 67 -9.23 4.89 14.72
N TYR A 68 -10.00 5.63 13.92
CA TYR A 68 -10.21 5.41 12.49
C TYR A 68 -10.26 6.75 11.74
N GLY A 69 -10.03 6.72 10.42
CA GLY A 69 -10.53 7.77 9.55
C GLY A 69 -12.04 7.68 9.42
N GLY A 70 -12.73 8.80 9.20
CA GLY A 70 -14.18 8.86 9.03
C GLY A 70 -14.65 8.40 7.64
N SER A 71 -15.96 8.18 7.50
CA SER A 71 -16.59 7.91 6.21
C SER A 71 -16.44 9.12 5.29
N PRO A 72 -16.04 8.97 4.02
CA PRO A 72 -16.00 10.07 3.07
C PRO A 72 -17.41 10.57 2.76
N SER A 73 -17.55 11.86 2.43
CA SER A 73 -18.84 12.45 2.05
C SER A 73 -19.39 11.84 0.77
N ASP A 74 -20.72 11.80 0.62
CA ASP A 74 -21.40 11.24 -0.56
C ASP A 74 -20.88 11.86 -1.87
N ASP A 75 -20.75 13.19 -1.88
CA ASP A 75 -20.22 13.90 -3.04
C ASP A 75 -18.79 13.50 -3.39
N SER A 76 -17.93 13.26 -2.38
CA SER A 76 -16.55 12.82 -2.61
C SER A 76 -16.49 11.42 -3.20
N VAL A 77 -17.39 10.53 -2.81
CA VAL A 77 -17.49 9.18 -3.41
C VAL A 77 -17.94 9.26 -4.86
N ILE A 78 -18.96 10.09 -5.16
CA ILE A 78 -19.43 10.32 -6.54
C ILE A 78 -18.31 10.92 -7.40
N GLU A 79 -17.59 11.92 -6.89
CA GLU A 79 -16.46 12.56 -7.56
C GLU A 79 -15.33 11.56 -7.84
N ALA A 80 -14.97 10.72 -6.85
CA ALA A 80 -13.95 9.70 -7.00
C ALA A 80 -14.31 8.68 -8.10
N ILE A 81 -15.54 8.17 -8.10
CA ILE A 81 -16.01 7.24 -9.14
C ILE A 81 -15.92 7.89 -10.53
N ARG A 82 -16.40 9.13 -10.67
CA ARG A 82 -16.36 9.86 -11.96
C ARG A 82 -14.93 10.15 -12.42
N ASP A 83 -14.05 10.54 -11.52
CA ASP A 83 -12.62 10.77 -11.83
C ASP A 83 -11.93 9.49 -12.30
N LEU A 84 -12.10 8.38 -11.57
CA LEU A 84 -11.55 7.07 -11.96
C LEU A 84 -12.02 6.64 -13.36
N LYS A 85 -13.32 6.75 -13.64
CA LYS A 85 -13.88 6.43 -14.96
C LYS A 85 -13.37 7.38 -16.06
N THR A 86 -13.22 8.67 -15.77
CA THR A 86 -12.67 9.65 -16.72
C THR A 86 -11.21 9.33 -17.08
N ARG A 87 -10.47 8.71 -16.16
CA ARG A 87 -9.10 8.22 -16.38
C ARG A 87 -9.04 6.85 -17.08
N GLY A 88 -10.19 6.29 -17.47
CA GLY A 88 -10.29 5.02 -18.19
C GLY A 88 -10.27 3.78 -17.30
N LEU A 89 -10.39 3.92 -15.97
CA LEU A 89 -10.44 2.79 -15.06
C LEU A 89 -11.87 2.28 -14.89
N LYS A 90 -12.01 0.96 -14.81
CA LYS A 90 -13.24 0.27 -14.39
C LYS A 90 -13.28 0.24 -12.87
N VAL A 91 -14.44 0.56 -12.30
CA VAL A 91 -14.59 0.79 -10.86
C VAL A 91 -15.46 -0.31 -10.24
N THR A 92 -14.92 -1.01 -9.25
CA THR A 92 -15.68 -1.83 -8.32
C THR A 92 -15.91 -1.04 -7.04
N LEU A 93 -17.16 -0.71 -6.71
CA LEU A 93 -17.45 -0.06 -5.42
C LEU A 93 -17.52 -1.12 -4.32
N TYR A 94 -16.78 -0.89 -3.24
CA TYR A 94 -16.62 -1.83 -2.13
C TYR A 94 -17.06 -1.18 -0.80
N PRO A 95 -18.36 -1.21 -0.48
CA PRO A 95 -18.87 -0.87 0.84
C PRO A 95 -18.28 -1.80 1.92
N PHE A 96 -17.66 -1.22 2.93
CA PHE A 96 -16.92 -1.93 3.97
C PHE A 96 -17.45 -1.61 5.38
N VAL A 97 -17.38 -2.56 6.31
CA VAL A 97 -17.76 -2.34 7.73
C VAL A 97 -16.52 -2.42 8.60
N MET A 98 -16.16 -1.33 9.26
CA MET A 98 -15.17 -1.32 10.34
C MET A 98 -15.86 -1.45 11.70
N MET A 99 -15.26 -2.12 12.68
CA MET A 99 -15.86 -2.21 14.02
C MET A 99 -15.28 -1.16 14.96
N ASP A 100 -16.12 -0.22 15.40
CA ASP A 100 -15.73 0.82 16.35
C ASP A 100 -16.19 0.48 17.77
N ILE A 101 -15.46 -0.44 18.39
CA ILE A 101 -15.66 -0.90 19.77
C ILE A 101 -14.36 -0.66 20.52
N ALA A 102 -14.30 0.40 21.34
CA ALA A 102 -13.11 0.73 22.10
C ALA A 102 -12.88 -0.25 23.27
N ALA A 103 -11.65 -0.31 23.80
CA ALA A 103 -11.38 -0.99 25.06
C ALA A 103 -12.18 -0.34 26.22
N GLY A 104 -12.59 -1.13 27.22
CA GLY A 104 -13.40 -0.64 28.33
C GLY A 104 -14.85 -0.32 27.94
N ASN A 105 -15.38 -1.00 26.91
CA ASN A 105 -16.72 -0.75 26.39
C ASN A 105 -17.84 -1.31 27.29
N GLY A 106 -17.55 -2.31 28.14
CA GLY A 106 -18.54 -2.94 29.01
C GLY A 106 -19.72 -3.63 28.30
N LEU A 107 -19.64 -3.85 26.98
CA LEU A 107 -20.66 -4.54 26.21
C LEU A 107 -20.55 -6.05 26.45
N PRO A 108 -21.67 -6.78 26.63
CA PRO A 108 -21.64 -8.23 26.71
C PRO A 108 -20.98 -8.87 25.50
N ASP A 109 -19.97 -9.70 25.75
CA ASP A 109 -19.23 -10.39 24.69
C ASP A 109 -19.95 -11.68 24.25
N PRO A 110 -20.30 -11.84 22.97
CA PRO A 110 -20.84 -13.12 22.49
C PRO A 110 -19.87 -14.28 22.64
N TYR A 111 -18.56 -14.03 22.69
CA TYR A 111 -17.51 -15.05 22.84
C TYR A 111 -17.14 -15.38 24.29
N GLY A 112 -17.85 -14.81 25.27
CA GLY A 112 -17.74 -15.18 26.69
C GLY A 112 -16.67 -14.45 27.50
N ALA A 113 -15.99 -13.45 26.92
CA ALA A 113 -15.14 -12.54 27.68
C ALA A 113 -15.96 -11.58 28.56
N ALA A 114 -15.28 -10.82 29.43
CA ALA A 114 -15.94 -9.86 30.31
C ALA A 114 -16.60 -8.68 29.56
N GLU A 115 -16.00 -8.29 28.45
CA GLU A 115 -16.51 -7.29 27.51
C GLU A 115 -16.08 -7.62 26.09
N GLN A 116 -16.72 -7.02 25.09
CA GLN A 116 -16.35 -7.22 23.69
C GLN A 116 -14.91 -6.78 23.43
N ALA A 117 -14.21 -7.55 22.59
CA ALA A 117 -12.84 -7.25 22.21
C ALA A 117 -12.70 -5.86 21.56
N ALA A 118 -11.57 -5.19 21.78
CA ALA A 118 -11.32 -3.86 21.24
C ALA A 118 -11.03 -3.91 19.73
N TYR A 119 -11.74 -3.09 18.96
CA TYR A 119 -11.62 -2.96 17.50
C TYR A 119 -11.56 -4.32 16.78
N PRO A 120 -12.56 -5.19 16.99
CA PRO A 120 -12.57 -6.54 16.48
C PRO A 120 -12.78 -6.56 14.96
N TRP A 121 -12.54 -7.70 14.33
CA TRP A 121 -12.87 -7.86 12.92
C TRP A 121 -14.37 -8.04 12.70
N ARG A 122 -14.91 -7.53 11.57
CA ARG A 122 -16.35 -7.57 11.24
C ARG A 122 -16.92 -8.99 11.16
N GLY A 123 -16.10 -9.98 10.81
CA GLY A 123 -16.49 -11.39 10.80
C GLY A 123 -16.76 -11.98 12.19
N ARG A 124 -16.58 -11.20 13.27
CA ARG A 124 -16.96 -11.55 14.65
C ARG A 124 -18.40 -11.17 15.02
N ILE A 125 -19.15 -10.50 14.14
CA ILE A 125 -20.56 -10.22 14.41
C ILE A 125 -21.33 -11.55 14.40
N THR A 126 -22.08 -11.86 15.46
CA THR A 126 -22.80 -13.13 15.62
C THR A 126 -24.05 -12.99 16.52
N VAL A 127 -24.84 -14.06 16.66
CA VAL A 127 -26.06 -14.09 17.50
C VAL A 127 -25.72 -14.07 19.01
N PHE A 128 -26.59 -13.52 19.86
CA PHE A 128 -26.36 -13.45 21.30
C PHE A 128 -27.56 -13.90 22.15
N PRO A 129 -27.41 -14.95 23.00
CA PRO A 129 -26.20 -15.75 23.20
C PRO A 129 -25.87 -16.64 21.99
N MET A 130 -24.61 -17.06 21.83
CA MET A 130 -24.21 -17.95 20.73
C MET A 130 -25.00 -19.28 20.71
N SER A 131 -25.55 -19.71 21.85
CA SER A 131 -26.45 -20.87 21.94
C SER A 131 -27.78 -20.71 21.23
N ALA A 132 -28.08 -19.52 20.69
CA ALA A 132 -29.25 -19.29 19.85
C ALA A 132 -29.07 -19.79 18.41
N ASP A 133 -27.84 -20.08 17.96
CA ASP A 133 -27.60 -20.74 16.68
C ASP A 133 -28.42 -22.02 16.54
N GLY A 134 -28.99 -22.27 15.36
CA GLY A 134 -29.92 -23.37 15.12
C GLY A 134 -31.31 -23.19 15.75
N THR A 135 -31.70 -21.97 16.11
CA THR A 135 -33.04 -21.66 16.65
C THR A 135 -33.75 -20.55 15.87
N SER A 136 -35.06 -20.37 16.10
CA SER A 136 -35.82 -19.28 15.48
C SER A 136 -35.38 -17.87 15.93
N ALA A 137 -34.68 -17.76 17.07
CA ALA A 137 -34.16 -16.48 17.56
C ALA A 137 -33.08 -15.90 16.64
N THR A 138 -32.22 -16.75 16.06
CA THR A 138 -31.19 -16.35 15.08
C THR A 138 -31.79 -15.55 13.94
N ARG A 139 -32.88 -16.04 13.33
CA ARG A 139 -33.54 -15.37 12.22
C ARG A 139 -34.05 -13.98 12.61
N ALA A 140 -34.59 -13.82 13.82
CA ALA A 140 -35.08 -12.53 14.30
C ALA A 140 -33.94 -11.52 14.56
N GLU A 141 -32.80 -11.97 15.07
CA GLU A 141 -31.63 -11.11 15.26
C GLU A 141 -30.99 -10.71 13.94
N VAL A 142 -30.84 -11.65 13.00
CA VAL A 142 -30.36 -11.37 11.64
C VAL A 142 -31.29 -10.38 10.93
N ASP A 143 -32.60 -10.58 11.02
CA ASP A 143 -33.58 -9.65 10.46
C ASP A 143 -33.43 -8.24 11.06
N THR A 144 -33.23 -8.15 12.38
CA THR A 144 -32.98 -6.87 13.07
C THR A 144 -31.70 -6.20 12.57
N PHE A 145 -30.59 -6.94 12.45
CA PHE A 145 -29.32 -6.43 11.93
C PHE A 145 -29.48 -5.85 10.51
N VAL A 146 -30.18 -6.58 9.64
CA VAL A 146 -30.34 -6.22 8.24
C VAL A 146 -31.31 -5.06 8.05
N ASN A 147 -32.49 -5.11 8.68
CA ASN A 147 -33.65 -4.30 8.30
C ASN A 147 -33.95 -3.12 9.24
N ARG A 148 -33.23 -2.97 10.37
CA ARG A 148 -33.37 -1.77 11.21
C ARG A 148 -33.00 -0.48 10.46
N THR A 149 -33.45 0.68 10.96
CA THR A 149 -33.16 1.99 10.36
C THR A 149 -31.65 2.26 10.23
N GLU A 150 -30.85 1.82 11.20
CA GLU A 150 -29.39 1.89 11.21
C GLU A 150 -28.78 0.52 10.84
N GLY A 151 -29.40 -0.16 9.88
CA GLY A 151 -29.12 -1.54 9.51
C GLY A 151 -28.32 -1.71 8.23
N TYR A 152 -27.89 -2.94 8.01
CA TYR A 152 -27.02 -3.33 6.90
C TYR A 152 -27.62 -3.04 5.52
N ARG A 153 -28.93 -3.26 5.35
CA ARG A 153 -29.63 -3.00 4.07
C ARG A 153 -29.57 -1.53 3.67
N ARG A 154 -29.76 -0.61 4.63
CA ARG A 154 -29.66 0.84 4.37
C ARG A 154 -28.27 1.21 3.89
N PHE A 155 -27.25 0.70 4.58
CA PHE A 155 -25.85 0.94 4.25
C PHE A 155 -25.53 0.53 2.80
N ILE A 156 -25.86 -0.70 2.41
CA ILE A 156 -25.55 -1.20 1.06
C ILE A 156 -26.37 -0.48 -0.03
N LEU A 157 -27.68 -0.26 0.18
CA LEU A 157 -28.51 0.43 -0.79
C LEU A 157 -28.16 1.91 -0.96
N HIS A 158 -27.65 2.56 0.10
CA HIS A 158 -27.10 3.92 0.01
C HIS A 158 -25.95 3.98 -0.99
N TYR A 159 -24.95 3.11 -0.86
CA TYR A 159 -23.83 3.08 -1.78
C TYR A 159 -24.22 2.65 -3.20
N ALA A 160 -25.21 1.77 -3.37
CA ALA A 160 -25.77 1.47 -4.69
C ALA A 160 -26.40 2.71 -5.33
N ALA A 161 -27.11 3.54 -4.54
CA ALA A 161 -27.66 4.80 -5.03
C ALA A 161 -26.57 5.82 -5.41
N LEU A 162 -25.48 5.92 -4.64
CA LEU A 162 -24.33 6.77 -4.97
C LEU A 162 -23.65 6.31 -6.28
N ALA A 163 -23.43 5.00 -6.44
CA ALA A 163 -22.88 4.44 -7.66
C ALA A 163 -23.74 4.76 -8.88
N ASN A 164 -25.07 4.64 -8.76
CA ASN A 164 -26.00 5.05 -9.81
C ASN A 164 -25.91 6.55 -10.10
N ALA A 165 -25.90 7.40 -9.07
CA ALA A 165 -25.77 8.86 -9.20
C ALA A 165 -24.43 9.29 -9.85
N ALA A 166 -23.38 8.51 -9.66
CA ALA A 166 -22.08 8.71 -10.31
C ALA A 166 -22.07 8.36 -11.81
N GLY A 167 -23.12 7.72 -12.33
CA GLY A 167 -23.20 7.23 -13.71
C GLY A 167 -22.87 5.74 -13.84
N GLY A 168 -23.07 4.96 -12.76
CA GLY A 168 -22.85 3.53 -12.69
C GLY A 168 -21.40 3.13 -12.38
N VAL A 169 -21.22 1.87 -11.99
CA VAL A 169 -19.93 1.22 -11.68
C VAL A 169 -19.86 -0.11 -12.44
N ASP A 170 -18.65 -0.64 -12.61
CA ASP A 170 -18.38 -1.90 -13.31
C ASP A 170 -18.58 -3.11 -12.39
N GLY A 171 -18.29 -2.94 -11.09
CA GLY A 171 -18.52 -3.93 -10.04
C GLY A 171 -19.11 -3.31 -8.77
N PHE A 172 -19.80 -4.12 -7.97
CA PHE A 172 -20.34 -3.71 -6.68
C PHE A 172 -20.32 -4.88 -5.68
N LEU A 173 -19.70 -4.67 -4.53
CA LEU A 173 -19.69 -5.66 -3.45
C LEU A 173 -20.86 -5.42 -2.49
N ILE A 174 -21.67 -6.45 -2.23
CA ILE A 174 -22.79 -6.37 -1.28
C ILE A 174 -22.38 -6.63 0.17
N GLY A 175 -21.11 -6.95 0.39
CA GLY A 175 -20.52 -7.25 1.67
C GLY A 175 -19.19 -7.96 1.55
N SER A 176 -18.49 -8.08 2.69
CA SER A 176 -17.27 -8.85 2.79
C SER A 176 -17.06 -9.42 4.19
N GLU A 177 -16.54 -10.65 4.27
CA GLU A 177 -15.99 -11.28 5.48
C GLU A 177 -16.94 -11.24 6.70
N LEU A 178 -18.24 -11.39 6.48
CA LEU A 178 -19.26 -11.44 7.54
C LEU A 178 -19.49 -12.88 8.02
N ARG A 179 -18.41 -13.65 8.17
CA ARG A 179 -18.50 -15.10 8.41
C ARG A 179 -19.32 -15.48 9.64
N GLY A 180 -19.20 -14.70 10.71
CA GLY A 180 -19.97 -14.92 11.94
C GLY A 180 -21.49 -14.75 11.76
N LEU A 181 -21.94 -14.12 10.66
CA LEU A 181 -23.34 -14.00 10.26
C LEU A 181 -23.74 -14.99 9.17
N THR A 182 -22.89 -15.22 8.17
CA THR A 182 -23.20 -16.13 7.03
C THR A 182 -23.34 -17.57 7.48
N THR A 183 -22.63 -17.99 8.52
CA THR A 183 -22.69 -19.36 9.05
C THR A 183 -23.83 -19.60 10.05
N LEU A 184 -24.60 -18.56 10.42
CA LEU A 184 -25.69 -18.69 11.39
C LEU A 184 -26.88 -19.45 10.80
N ARG A 185 -27.39 -20.41 11.59
CA ARG A 185 -28.52 -21.27 11.24
C ARG A 185 -29.77 -20.90 12.03
N ASP A 186 -30.92 -21.05 11.39
CA ASP A 186 -32.21 -21.02 12.09
C ASP A 186 -32.66 -22.42 12.54
N GLY A 187 -33.85 -22.51 13.13
CA GLY A 187 -34.43 -23.77 13.61
C GLY A 187 -34.76 -24.82 12.54
N ALA A 188 -34.53 -24.52 11.27
CA ALA A 188 -34.69 -25.43 10.14
C ALA A 188 -33.37 -25.68 9.39
N ASP A 189 -32.23 -25.33 9.99
CA ASP A 189 -30.89 -25.36 9.38
C ASP A 189 -30.79 -24.52 8.08
N ALA A 190 -31.64 -23.50 7.93
CA ALA A 190 -31.49 -22.49 6.88
C ALA A 190 -30.54 -21.38 7.35
N PHE A 191 -29.93 -20.64 6.42
CA PHE A 191 -28.93 -19.60 6.70
C PHE A 191 -29.53 -18.20 6.45
N PRO A 192 -30.14 -17.53 7.46
CA PRO A 192 -30.98 -16.36 7.25
C PRO A 192 -30.21 -15.15 6.69
N PHE A 193 -28.93 -15.02 7.03
CA PHE A 193 -28.12 -13.91 6.51
C PHE A 193 -27.76 -14.11 5.04
N VAL A 194 -27.51 -15.36 4.60
CA VAL A 194 -27.29 -15.69 3.19
C VAL A 194 -28.54 -15.40 2.36
N GLU A 195 -29.73 -15.76 2.87
CA GLU A 195 -31.01 -15.39 2.25
C GLU A 195 -31.17 -13.87 2.13
N ALA A 196 -30.81 -13.13 3.19
CA ALA A 196 -30.85 -11.67 3.18
C ALA A 196 -29.85 -11.06 2.18
N LEU A 197 -28.66 -11.63 2.02
CA LEU A 197 -27.68 -11.22 1.01
C LEU A 197 -28.20 -11.46 -0.41
N ALA A 198 -28.86 -12.59 -0.69
CA ALA A 198 -29.46 -12.85 -2.00
C ALA A 198 -30.56 -11.82 -2.32
N GLN A 199 -31.45 -11.54 -1.36
CA GLN A 199 -32.47 -10.50 -1.50
C GLN A 199 -31.86 -9.10 -1.68
N LEU A 200 -30.74 -8.82 -1.02
CA LEU A 200 -30.02 -7.57 -1.15
C LEU A 200 -29.35 -7.45 -2.52
N ALA A 201 -28.78 -8.53 -3.06
CA ALA A 201 -28.22 -8.58 -4.41
C ALA A 201 -29.27 -8.22 -5.47
N GLN A 202 -30.49 -8.77 -5.34
CA GLN A 202 -31.62 -8.44 -6.22
C GLN A 202 -32.05 -6.98 -6.11
N ALA A 203 -32.05 -6.41 -4.89
CA ALA A 203 -32.36 -5.01 -4.68
C ALA A 203 -31.29 -4.09 -5.29
N VAL A 204 -30.00 -4.41 -5.13
CA VAL A 204 -28.89 -3.70 -5.76
C VAL A 204 -28.96 -3.81 -7.28
N ARG A 205 -29.29 -4.99 -7.83
CA ARG A 205 -29.52 -5.22 -9.26
C ARG A 205 -30.62 -4.31 -9.82
N THR A 206 -31.68 -4.08 -9.04
CA THR A 206 -32.76 -3.15 -9.41
C THR A 206 -32.27 -1.70 -9.50
N VAL A 207 -31.34 -1.29 -8.64
CA VAL A 207 -30.78 0.08 -8.61
C VAL A 207 -29.73 0.29 -9.71
N LEU A 208 -28.80 -0.64 -9.86
CA LEU A 208 -27.64 -0.50 -10.76
C LEU A 208 -27.90 -1.01 -12.18
N GLY A 209 -28.99 -1.75 -12.40
CA GLY A 209 -29.30 -2.37 -13.69
C GLY A 209 -28.40 -3.55 -14.02
N PRO A 210 -28.49 -4.11 -15.25
CA PRO A 210 -27.80 -5.34 -15.62
C PRO A 210 -26.30 -5.19 -15.91
N ALA A 211 -25.80 -3.96 -16.07
CA ALA A 211 -24.42 -3.72 -16.52
C ALA A 211 -23.37 -3.91 -15.41
N ALA A 212 -23.69 -3.54 -14.16
CA ALA A 212 -22.76 -3.68 -13.04
C ALA A 212 -22.64 -5.15 -12.61
N ALA A 213 -21.44 -5.69 -12.49
CA ALA A 213 -21.26 -6.98 -11.82
C ALA A 213 -21.56 -6.82 -10.31
N ILE A 214 -22.21 -7.82 -9.72
CA ILE A 214 -22.51 -7.81 -8.28
C ILE A 214 -21.93 -9.06 -7.66
N THR A 215 -21.21 -8.96 -6.54
CA THR A 215 -20.76 -10.14 -5.80
C THR A 215 -20.64 -9.85 -4.30
N TYR A 216 -20.36 -10.88 -3.51
CA TYR A 216 -20.00 -10.84 -2.11
C TYR A 216 -18.54 -11.29 -1.99
N ALA A 217 -17.75 -10.64 -1.15
CA ALA A 217 -16.35 -10.96 -0.93
C ALA A 217 -16.22 -11.89 0.29
N ALA A 218 -16.26 -13.20 0.04
CA ALA A 218 -16.19 -14.18 1.11
C ALA A 218 -14.78 -14.26 1.69
N ASP A 219 -14.68 -14.39 3.02
CA ASP A 219 -13.43 -14.77 3.67
C ASP A 219 -12.89 -16.09 3.07
N TRP A 220 -11.57 -16.20 2.90
CA TRP A 220 -10.93 -17.42 2.39
C TRP A 220 -11.29 -18.69 3.18
N SER A 221 -11.69 -18.57 4.46
CA SER A 221 -12.10 -19.68 5.31
C SER A 221 -13.62 -19.93 5.33
N GLU A 222 -14.44 -19.14 4.60
CA GLU A 222 -15.90 -19.33 4.55
C GLU A 222 -16.43 -19.73 3.16
N TYR A 223 -15.80 -19.32 2.06
CA TYR A 223 -16.38 -19.44 0.71
C TYR A 223 -16.78 -20.88 0.32
N PHE A 224 -16.00 -21.86 0.77
CA PHE A 224 -16.08 -23.25 0.32
C PHE A 224 -17.14 -24.08 1.06
N GLY A 225 -17.58 -23.64 2.24
CA GLY A 225 -18.54 -24.37 3.08
C GLY A 225 -18.38 -24.08 4.57
N HIS A 226 -19.33 -24.56 5.36
CA HIS A 226 -19.37 -24.43 6.81
C HIS A 226 -19.46 -25.83 7.44
N GLN A 227 -18.59 -26.09 8.41
CA GLN A 227 -18.60 -27.29 9.23
C GLN A 227 -18.83 -26.88 10.69
N PRO A 228 -20.03 -27.11 11.27
CA PRO A 228 -20.32 -26.76 12.66
C PRO A 228 -19.36 -27.44 13.64
N GLY A 229 -18.82 -26.67 14.59
CA GLY A 229 -17.81 -27.15 15.55
C GLY A 229 -18.31 -28.13 16.63
N GLU A 230 -19.61 -28.44 16.65
CA GLU A 230 -20.25 -29.27 17.68
C GLU A 230 -19.96 -30.78 17.53
N GLY A 231 -19.08 -31.15 16.61
CA GLY A 231 -18.77 -32.56 16.32
C GLY A 231 -19.92 -33.30 15.65
N SER A 232 -20.90 -32.57 15.08
CA SER A 232 -22.03 -33.17 14.37
C SER A 232 -21.57 -33.93 13.12
N GLY A 233 -20.46 -33.51 12.50
CA GLY A 233 -20.00 -34.03 11.21
C GLY A 233 -20.77 -33.45 10.03
N ASP A 234 -21.56 -32.41 10.25
CA ASP A 234 -22.28 -31.74 9.17
C ASP A 234 -21.34 -30.92 8.28
N VAL A 235 -21.68 -30.86 7.00
CA VAL A 235 -21.02 -29.99 6.02
C VAL A 235 -22.09 -29.29 5.21
N PHE A 236 -22.10 -27.97 5.27
CA PHE A 236 -23.04 -27.13 4.54
C PHE A 236 -22.32 -26.27 3.52
N PHE A 237 -22.68 -26.38 2.25
CA PHE A 237 -22.33 -25.39 1.23
C PHE A 237 -23.26 -24.17 1.36
N HIS A 238 -23.18 -23.52 2.51
CA HIS A 238 -24.14 -22.53 2.99
C HIS A 238 -24.29 -21.30 2.07
N LEU A 239 -23.23 -20.91 1.35
CA LEU A 239 -23.25 -19.78 0.42
C LEU A 239 -23.78 -20.12 -0.98
N ASP A 240 -24.02 -21.40 -1.31
CA ASP A 240 -24.42 -21.79 -2.67
C ASP A 240 -25.74 -21.16 -3.13
N ALA A 241 -26.65 -20.85 -2.21
CA ALA A 241 -27.88 -20.13 -2.54
C ALA A 241 -27.59 -18.71 -3.05
N LEU A 242 -26.61 -18.02 -2.46
CA LEU A 242 -26.14 -16.71 -2.91
C LEU A 242 -25.34 -16.86 -4.22
N TRP A 243 -24.42 -17.82 -4.28
CA TRP A 243 -23.61 -18.05 -5.48
C TRP A 243 -24.43 -18.50 -6.67
N ALA A 244 -25.56 -19.17 -6.50
CA ALA A 244 -26.45 -19.52 -7.60
C ALA A 244 -27.43 -18.40 -7.99
N ASP A 245 -27.59 -17.37 -7.16
CA ASP A 245 -28.55 -16.28 -7.40
C ASP A 245 -28.24 -15.53 -8.72
N PRO A 246 -29.21 -15.31 -9.62
CA PRO A 246 -28.97 -14.65 -10.90
C PRO A 246 -28.45 -13.21 -10.83
N ALA A 247 -28.63 -12.51 -9.70
CA ALA A 247 -28.09 -11.16 -9.53
C ALA A 247 -26.57 -11.17 -9.28
N ILE A 248 -26.02 -12.26 -8.73
CA ILE A 248 -24.59 -12.41 -8.46
C ILE A 248 -23.85 -12.80 -9.75
N SER A 249 -22.74 -12.13 -10.04
CA SER A 249 -22.00 -12.26 -11.30
C SER A 249 -20.75 -13.15 -11.19
N ALA A 250 -20.17 -13.27 -10.00
CA ALA A 250 -18.95 -14.03 -9.73
C ALA A 250 -18.95 -14.53 -8.28
N VAL A 251 -18.11 -15.51 -7.95
CA VAL A 251 -17.79 -15.89 -6.57
C VAL A 251 -16.61 -15.02 -6.11
N GLY A 252 -16.83 -14.12 -5.14
CA GLY A 252 -15.78 -13.27 -4.61
C GLY A 252 -15.08 -13.94 -3.42
N ILE A 253 -13.75 -13.94 -3.42
CA ILE A 253 -12.92 -14.51 -2.36
C ILE A 253 -11.85 -13.49 -1.95
N ASP A 254 -11.78 -13.19 -0.65
CA ASP A 254 -10.67 -12.47 -0.03
C ASP A 254 -9.55 -13.47 0.26
N ASN A 255 -8.68 -13.68 -0.74
CA ASN A 255 -7.74 -14.79 -0.81
C ASN A 255 -6.47 -14.52 0.01
N TYR A 256 -6.54 -14.87 1.28
CA TYR A 256 -5.42 -14.81 2.22
C TYR A 256 -4.91 -16.18 2.66
N MET A 257 -4.99 -17.18 1.79
CA MET A 257 -4.60 -18.56 2.10
C MET A 257 -3.09 -18.70 2.31
N PRO A 258 -2.61 -19.44 3.34
CA PRO A 258 -1.19 -19.62 3.60
C PRO A 258 -0.44 -20.26 2.42
N LEU A 259 0.72 -19.73 2.05
CA LEU A 259 1.60 -20.31 1.02
C LEU A 259 2.88 -20.93 1.60
N ALA A 260 3.08 -20.91 2.92
CA ALA A 260 4.26 -21.49 3.55
C ALA A 260 3.99 -21.92 5.01
N ASP A 261 4.86 -22.79 5.53
CA ASP A 261 5.02 -23.13 6.95
C ASP A 261 6.51 -23.04 7.35
N TRP A 262 7.16 -21.98 6.85
CA TRP A 262 8.60 -21.76 7.00
C TRP A 262 8.96 -21.40 8.44
N ARG A 263 10.03 -22.00 8.97
CA ARG A 263 10.54 -21.80 10.33
C ARG A 263 12.06 -21.58 10.30
N ASP A 264 12.60 -20.97 11.36
CA ASP A 264 14.05 -20.74 11.44
C ASP A 264 14.85 -22.04 11.48
N ALA A 265 14.26 -23.13 11.99
CA ALA A 265 14.88 -24.45 11.94
C ALA A 265 15.16 -24.91 10.49
N ASP A 266 14.39 -24.45 9.51
CA ASP A 266 14.55 -24.79 8.09
C ASP A 266 15.80 -24.15 7.46
N LEU A 267 16.49 -23.24 8.17
CA LEU A 267 17.82 -22.75 7.77
C LEU A 267 18.92 -23.80 8.00
N GLU A 268 18.68 -24.77 8.90
CA GLU A 268 19.67 -25.78 9.30
C GLU A 268 19.24 -27.20 8.93
N THR A 269 17.95 -27.42 8.74
CA THR A 269 17.36 -28.68 8.31
C THR A 269 16.66 -28.50 6.96
N ALA A 270 16.65 -29.53 6.12
CA ALA A 270 15.90 -29.47 4.87
C ALA A 270 14.42 -29.11 5.14
N SER A 271 13.93 -28.09 4.45
CA SER A 271 12.51 -27.72 4.51
C SER A 271 11.65 -28.91 4.11
N PRO A 272 10.61 -29.27 4.88
CA PRO A 272 9.72 -30.39 4.54
C PRO A 272 8.97 -30.15 3.22
N ASP A 273 8.83 -28.89 2.81
CA ASP A 273 8.09 -28.44 1.64
C ASP A 273 9.03 -28.04 0.47
N GLY A 274 10.35 -28.26 0.64
CA GLY A 274 11.36 -28.00 -0.39
C GLY A 274 11.60 -26.52 -0.68
N PHE A 275 11.34 -25.63 0.27
CA PHE A 275 11.66 -24.21 0.15
C PHE A 275 13.17 -23.98 0.21
N SER A 276 13.70 -23.14 -0.67
CA SER A 276 15.11 -22.70 -0.64
C SER A 276 15.35 -21.56 0.35
N GLY A 277 14.31 -20.80 0.70
CA GLY A 277 14.37 -19.66 1.63
C GLY A 277 12.98 -19.16 2.04
N THR A 278 12.96 -18.14 2.89
CA THR A 278 11.71 -17.58 3.45
C THR A 278 10.80 -16.89 2.42
N ASP A 279 11.36 -16.37 1.32
CA ASP A 279 10.70 -15.62 0.26
C ASP A 279 10.82 -16.31 -1.11
N ASP A 280 10.96 -17.64 -1.11
CA ASP A 280 11.04 -18.49 -2.32
C ASP A 280 9.75 -18.43 -3.15
N ARG A 281 9.79 -17.66 -4.25
CA ARG A 281 8.69 -17.51 -5.21
C ARG A 281 8.24 -18.83 -5.81
N ALA A 282 9.17 -19.72 -6.15
CA ALA A 282 8.84 -21.00 -6.75
C ALA A 282 8.18 -21.91 -5.71
N GLY A 283 8.66 -21.88 -4.47
CA GLY A 283 8.02 -22.49 -3.31
C GLY A 283 6.57 -22.02 -3.12
N PHE A 284 6.34 -20.71 -3.11
CA PHE A 284 4.99 -20.15 -3.02
C PHE A 284 4.08 -20.60 -4.16
N ALA A 285 4.57 -20.60 -5.40
CA ALA A 285 3.77 -21.02 -6.56
C ALA A 285 3.33 -22.48 -6.44
N ARG A 286 4.22 -23.39 -5.99
CA ARG A 286 3.87 -24.80 -5.72
C ARG A 286 2.81 -24.93 -4.62
N MET A 287 2.83 -24.01 -3.66
CA MET A 287 1.90 -24.03 -2.53
C MET A 287 0.54 -23.43 -2.83
N ILE A 288 0.28 -22.79 -3.99
CA ILE A 288 -1.04 -22.19 -4.25
C ILE A 288 -2.16 -23.23 -4.16
N MET A 289 -1.94 -24.42 -4.71
CA MET A 289 -2.88 -25.56 -4.68
C MET A 289 -2.32 -26.75 -3.87
N ALA A 290 -1.54 -26.48 -2.82
CA ALA A 290 -0.92 -27.50 -1.95
C ALA A 290 -0.72 -26.98 -0.51
N GLY A 291 -0.20 -27.83 0.39
CA GLY A 291 0.20 -27.45 1.74
C GLY A 291 -0.96 -27.32 2.75
N GLU A 292 -0.84 -26.37 3.68
CA GLU A 292 -1.85 -26.13 4.72
C GLU A 292 -3.19 -25.75 4.10
N GLY A 293 -4.27 -26.49 4.38
CA GLY A 293 -5.59 -26.25 3.80
C GLY A 293 -5.86 -26.99 2.49
N TYR A 294 -4.88 -27.73 1.97
CA TYR A 294 -5.03 -28.64 0.83
C TYR A 294 -4.61 -30.07 1.21
N ASP A 295 -3.32 -30.26 1.51
CA ASP A 295 -2.77 -31.58 1.84
C ASP A 295 -3.01 -31.92 3.31
N TRP A 296 -2.87 -30.92 4.19
CA TRP A 296 -2.89 -31.11 5.64
C TRP A 296 -3.40 -29.87 6.38
N TYR A 297 -3.69 -30.01 7.67
CA TYR A 297 -4.01 -28.93 8.59
C TYR A 297 -3.38 -29.18 9.97
N TYR A 298 -3.35 -28.14 10.83
CA TYR A 298 -3.00 -28.29 12.24
C TYR A 298 -4.25 -28.43 13.09
N ALA A 299 -4.37 -29.53 13.85
CA ALA A 299 -5.55 -29.78 14.69
C ALA A 299 -5.55 -28.96 15.99
N SER A 300 -4.39 -28.40 16.38
CA SER A 300 -4.24 -27.53 17.54
C SER A 300 -3.04 -26.60 17.39
N ASP A 301 -2.96 -25.57 18.25
CA ASP A 301 -1.77 -24.72 18.36
C ASP A 301 -0.53 -25.53 18.80
N GLY A 302 -0.73 -26.55 19.63
CA GLY A 302 0.34 -27.47 20.03
C GLY A 302 0.89 -28.24 18.84
N ASP A 303 0.03 -28.72 17.95
CA ASP A 303 0.44 -29.39 16.72
C ASP A 303 1.17 -28.43 15.78
N ARG A 304 0.71 -27.19 15.66
CA ARG A 304 1.39 -26.15 14.89
C ARG A 304 2.81 -25.92 15.42
N LEU A 305 2.97 -25.69 16.72
CA LEU A 305 4.27 -25.48 17.36
C LEU A 305 5.23 -26.66 17.10
N ASN A 306 4.74 -27.90 17.16
CA ASN A 306 5.53 -29.11 16.97
C ASN A 306 5.60 -29.62 15.53
N ARG A 307 4.98 -28.93 14.56
CA ARG A 307 4.89 -29.34 13.15
C ARG A 307 4.22 -30.72 12.95
N ILE A 308 3.18 -31.01 13.74
CA ILE A 308 2.38 -32.24 13.60
C ILE A 308 1.26 -31.96 12.60
N ARG A 309 1.47 -32.36 11.34
CA ARG A 309 0.53 -32.11 10.24
C ARG A 309 -0.48 -33.25 10.10
N THR A 310 -1.77 -32.94 10.14
CA THR A 310 -2.85 -33.92 9.96
C THR A 310 -3.33 -33.90 8.51
N PRO A 311 -3.30 -35.03 7.77
CA PRO A 311 -3.76 -35.07 6.39
C PRO A 311 -5.25 -34.71 6.25
N ILE A 312 -5.61 -33.96 5.20
CA ILE A 312 -7.01 -33.70 4.85
C ILE A 312 -7.49 -34.82 3.93
N THR A 313 -8.44 -35.62 4.41
CA THR A 313 -9.01 -36.77 3.70
C THR A 313 -10.52 -36.84 3.89
N ASP A 314 -11.19 -37.51 2.95
CA ASP A 314 -12.60 -37.86 3.02
C ASP A 314 -12.82 -39.38 3.21
N GLY A 315 -11.79 -40.08 3.67
CA GLY A 315 -11.81 -41.52 3.88
C GLY A 315 -12.27 -42.29 2.63
N ALA A 316 -13.24 -43.18 2.80
CA ALA A 316 -13.76 -44.03 1.72
C ALA A 316 -14.62 -43.27 0.68
N ALA A 317 -15.13 -42.08 1.02
CA ALA A 317 -15.95 -41.28 0.10
C ALA A 317 -15.09 -40.55 -0.96
N GLY A 318 -13.80 -40.32 -0.67
CA GLY A 318 -12.82 -39.91 -1.67
C GLY A 318 -13.02 -38.50 -2.26
N LYS A 319 -13.74 -37.60 -1.57
CA LYS A 319 -13.92 -36.19 -1.96
C LYS A 319 -13.25 -35.23 -0.97
N PRO A 320 -11.90 -35.25 -0.83
CA PRO A 320 -11.21 -34.41 0.16
C PRO A 320 -11.38 -32.91 -0.11
N TRP A 321 -11.64 -32.50 -1.36
CA TRP A 321 -11.92 -31.11 -1.75
C TRP A 321 -13.04 -30.45 -0.94
N VAL A 322 -13.98 -31.23 -0.39
CA VAL A 322 -15.07 -30.75 0.48
C VAL A 322 -14.54 -30.08 1.75
N TYR A 323 -13.33 -30.45 2.20
CA TYR A 323 -12.70 -29.98 3.43
C TYR A 323 -11.46 -29.10 3.19
N ARG A 324 -11.13 -28.83 1.92
CA ARG A 324 -9.92 -28.10 1.55
C ARG A 324 -10.26 -26.67 1.13
N PHE A 325 -10.04 -25.72 2.03
CA PHE A 325 -10.27 -24.31 1.70
C PHE A 325 -9.33 -23.78 0.60
N LYS A 326 -8.25 -24.49 0.24
CA LYS A 326 -7.40 -24.12 -0.90
C LYS A 326 -7.77 -24.81 -2.20
N ASP A 327 -8.64 -25.82 -2.15
CA ASP A 327 -9.01 -26.60 -3.33
C ASP A 327 -10.11 -25.89 -4.12
N ILE A 328 -9.76 -24.71 -4.63
CA ILE A 328 -10.64 -23.84 -5.41
C ILE A 328 -11.15 -24.57 -6.66
N GLU A 329 -10.27 -25.32 -7.33
CA GLU A 329 -10.62 -26.11 -8.51
C GLU A 329 -11.57 -27.26 -8.19
N GLY A 330 -11.28 -28.03 -7.14
CA GLY A 330 -12.14 -29.12 -6.69
C GLY A 330 -13.53 -28.60 -6.31
N TRP A 331 -13.61 -27.48 -5.59
CA TRP A 331 -14.88 -26.82 -5.28
C TRP A 331 -15.61 -26.35 -6.55
N TRP A 332 -14.94 -25.59 -7.42
CA TRP A 332 -15.55 -24.99 -8.60
C TRP A 332 -16.05 -26.02 -9.62
N SER A 333 -15.34 -27.13 -9.77
CA SER A 333 -15.57 -28.14 -10.82
C SER A 333 -16.58 -29.23 -10.43
N ASN A 334 -17.03 -29.29 -9.18
CA ASN A 334 -17.86 -30.39 -8.69
C ASN A 334 -19.30 -29.97 -8.34
N ARG A 335 -20.19 -30.96 -8.30
CA ARG A 335 -21.53 -30.81 -7.73
C ARG A 335 -21.41 -30.80 -6.21
N HIS A 336 -22.09 -29.87 -5.56
CA HIS A 336 -22.10 -29.74 -4.11
C HIS A 336 -23.28 -30.52 -3.52
N TYR A 337 -22.98 -31.27 -2.46
CA TYR A 337 -23.97 -32.04 -1.70
C TYR A 337 -23.68 -31.83 -0.23
N ASN A 338 -24.65 -31.27 0.49
CA ASN A 338 -24.52 -31.15 1.94
C ASN A 338 -24.33 -32.52 2.59
N ARG A 339 -23.72 -32.53 3.77
CA ARG A 339 -23.58 -33.73 4.58
C ARG A 339 -24.26 -33.51 5.91
N LEU A 340 -25.08 -34.47 6.31
CA LEU A 340 -25.71 -34.51 7.62
C LEU A 340 -25.15 -35.69 8.39
N ALA A 341 -24.61 -35.45 9.58
CA ALA A 341 -23.92 -36.45 10.37
C ALA A 341 -22.83 -37.22 9.58
N GLY A 342 -22.09 -36.51 8.72
CA GLY A 342 -21.06 -37.08 7.85
C GLY A 342 -21.58 -37.80 6.60
N VAL A 343 -22.90 -37.90 6.40
CA VAL A 343 -23.51 -38.59 5.26
C VAL A 343 -23.96 -37.59 4.19
N GLU A 344 -23.46 -37.75 2.98
CA GLU A 344 -23.88 -36.98 1.81
C GLU A 344 -25.37 -37.16 1.52
N VAL A 345 -26.10 -36.04 1.46
CA VAL A 345 -27.53 -36.05 1.11
C VAL A 345 -27.69 -36.22 -0.40
N ALA A 346 -28.76 -36.91 -0.84
CA ALA A 346 -28.94 -37.27 -2.24
C ALA A 346 -29.20 -36.08 -3.18
N THR A 347 -29.72 -34.97 -2.64
CA THR A 347 -30.07 -33.77 -3.43
C THR A 347 -28.90 -32.79 -3.42
N PRO A 348 -28.36 -32.39 -4.59
CA PRO A 348 -27.32 -31.37 -4.63
C PRO A 348 -27.87 -30.00 -4.25
N THR A 349 -26.98 -29.07 -3.91
CA THR A 349 -27.35 -27.65 -3.77
C THR A 349 -27.65 -27.01 -5.13
N ALA A 350 -27.93 -25.71 -5.14
CA ALA A 350 -28.16 -24.95 -6.36
C ALA A 350 -26.89 -24.73 -7.21
N TRP A 351 -25.69 -25.01 -6.67
CA TRP A 351 -24.44 -24.82 -7.40
C TRP A 351 -24.32 -25.78 -8.58
N GLN A 352 -23.76 -25.27 -9.68
CA GLN A 352 -23.38 -26.09 -10.82
C GLN A 352 -21.89 -25.93 -11.12
N PRO A 353 -21.20 -27.04 -11.48
CA PRO A 353 -19.82 -27.00 -11.92
C PRO A 353 -19.58 -25.87 -12.92
N GLY A 354 -18.63 -24.99 -12.59
CA GLY A 354 -18.23 -23.89 -13.43
C GLY A 354 -19.28 -22.84 -13.75
N MET A 355 -20.34 -22.70 -12.94
CA MET A 355 -21.44 -21.79 -13.28
C MET A 355 -21.08 -20.30 -13.24
N LYS A 356 -20.08 -19.91 -12.45
CA LYS A 356 -19.61 -18.53 -12.31
C LYS A 356 -18.10 -18.48 -12.18
N PRO A 357 -17.43 -17.44 -12.72
CA PRO A 357 -16.02 -17.24 -12.48
C PRO A 357 -15.76 -16.81 -11.03
N ILE A 358 -14.51 -16.92 -10.62
CA ILE A 358 -14.00 -16.52 -9.31
C ILE A 358 -13.25 -15.20 -9.47
N TRP A 359 -13.54 -14.28 -8.55
CA TRP A 359 -12.83 -13.03 -8.38
C TRP A 359 -12.05 -13.10 -7.07
N PHE A 360 -10.78 -12.71 -7.09
CA PHE A 360 -10.06 -12.43 -5.85
C PHE A 360 -10.31 -10.98 -5.47
N THR A 361 -11.32 -10.78 -4.62
CA THR A 361 -11.79 -9.46 -4.16
C THR A 361 -10.79 -8.77 -3.25
N GLU A 362 -9.95 -9.56 -2.59
CA GLU A 362 -8.71 -9.16 -1.96
C GLU A 362 -7.64 -10.24 -2.18
N LEU A 363 -6.38 -9.82 -2.30
CA LEU A 363 -5.22 -10.70 -2.41
C LEU A 363 -3.98 -9.99 -1.86
N GLY A 364 -3.22 -10.64 -0.99
CA GLY A 364 -1.91 -10.15 -0.58
C GLY A 364 -1.41 -10.74 0.71
N CYS A 365 -0.23 -10.32 1.14
CA CYS A 365 0.28 -10.56 2.48
C CYS A 365 0.95 -9.29 3.02
N GLY A 366 1.12 -9.22 4.34
CA GLY A 366 1.90 -8.15 4.96
C GLY A 366 3.36 -8.18 4.51
N ALA A 367 3.99 -7.01 4.40
CA ALA A 367 5.41 -6.86 4.10
C ALA A 367 6.28 -7.14 5.35
N VAL A 368 6.22 -8.37 5.81
CA VAL A 368 6.87 -8.84 7.04
C VAL A 368 7.52 -10.19 6.79
N ASP A 369 8.60 -10.51 7.50
CA ASP A 369 9.23 -11.83 7.42
C ASP A 369 8.20 -12.93 7.70
N LYS A 370 8.20 -13.96 6.85
CA LYS A 370 7.24 -15.08 6.90
C LYS A 370 5.77 -14.64 6.74
N GLY A 371 5.52 -13.51 6.09
CA GLY A 371 4.16 -13.04 5.73
C GLY A 371 3.30 -14.11 5.04
N ALA A 372 3.91 -14.95 4.22
CA ALA A 372 3.23 -16.04 3.51
C ALA A 372 2.72 -17.17 4.43
N ASN A 373 3.19 -17.26 5.69
CA ASN A 373 2.72 -18.28 6.64
C ASN A 373 1.31 -17.98 7.16
N GLN A 374 0.90 -16.71 7.18
CA GLN A 374 -0.43 -16.29 7.61
C GLN A 374 -0.78 -14.94 6.95
N PRO A 375 -1.17 -14.94 5.66
CA PRO A 375 -1.29 -13.72 4.87
C PRO A 375 -2.38 -12.75 5.34
N ASN A 376 -3.36 -13.23 6.10
CA ASN A 376 -4.52 -12.44 6.54
C ASN A 376 -4.23 -11.49 7.71
N VAL A 377 -3.11 -11.64 8.41
CA VAL A 377 -2.82 -10.85 9.63
C VAL A 377 -1.84 -9.71 9.35
N PHE A 378 -2.02 -8.61 10.08
CA PHE A 378 -1.03 -7.56 10.21
C PHE A 378 -1.07 -6.98 11.64
N VAL A 379 -0.04 -6.22 11.98
CA VAL A 379 0.11 -5.63 13.31
C VAL A 379 -0.62 -4.28 13.34
N ASP A 380 -1.55 -4.13 14.29
CA ASP A 380 -2.25 -2.88 14.59
C ASP A 380 -2.42 -2.75 16.11
N GLY A 381 -1.59 -1.92 16.75
CA GLY A 381 -1.48 -1.87 18.21
C GLY A 381 -2.79 -1.56 18.97
N LYS A 382 -3.84 -1.09 18.28
CA LYS A 382 -5.17 -0.89 18.88
C LYS A 382 -6.06 -2.12 18.82
N SER A 383 -5.94 -2.96 17.79
CA SER A 383 -6.91 -4.02 17.48
C SER A 383 -6.62 -5.33 18.22
N ALA A 384 -7.69 -5.99 18.68
CA ALA A 384 -7.62 -7.34 19.22
C ALA A 384 -7.24 -8.40 18.16
N GLU A 385 -7.35 -8.09 16.87
CA GLU A 385 -6.96 -8.98 15.77
C GLU A 385 -5.49 -8.76 15.34
N SER A 386 -4.75 -7.89 16.03
CA SER A 386 -3.35 -7.63 15.75
C SER A 386 -2.50 -8.86 16.06
N ALA A 387 -1.92 -9.43 15.01
CA ALA A 387 -1.03 -10.58 15.11
C ALA A 387 0.16 -10.44 14.17
N ARG A 388 1.21 -11.19 14.48
CA ARG A 388 2.30 -11.46 13.54
C ARG A 388 2.01 -12.80 12.86
N PRO A 389 2.44 -12.97 11.60
CA PRO A 389 2.33 -14.27 10.95
C PRO A 389 3.01 -15.36 11.76
N HIS A 390 2.55 -16.60 11.59
CA HIS A 390 3.10 -17.73 12.34
C HIS A 390 4.63 -17.79 12.22
N PHE A 391 5.30 -17.83 13.38
CA PHE A 391 6.76 -17.88 13.54
C PHE A 391 7.53 -16.65 13.06
N SER A 392 6.85 -15.56 12.67
CA SER A 392 7.47 -14.30 12.23
C SER A 392 8.18 -13.58 13.38
N ALA A 393 9.34 -13.01 13.08
CA ALA A 393 10.07 -12.12 13.98
C ALA A 393 9.52 -10.67 13.96
N GLY A 394 8.59 -10.36 13.07
CA GLY A 394 7.97 -9.04 12.90
C GLY A 394 8.87 -8.01 12.20
N ARG A 395 9.87 -8.46 11.43
CA ARG A 395 10.74 -7.61 10.62
C ARG A 395 10.05 -7.24 9.33
N ARG A 396 10.22 -5.99 8.88
CA ARG A 396 9.83 -5.61 7.53
C ARG A 396 10.55 -6.48 6.50
N SER A 397 9.79 -6.95 5.52
CA SER A 397 10.30 -7.63 4.33
C SER A 397 9.38 -7.31 3.17
N ASP A 398 9.75 -6.33 2.34
CA ASP A 398 8.95 -5.98 1.17
C ASP A 398 9.09 -7.08 0.09
N SER A 399 10.26 -7.72 0.03
CA SER A 399 10.55 -8.88 -0.83
C SER A 399 9.59 -10.04 -0.58
N GLN A 400 9.24 -10.33 0.68
CA GLN A 400 8.24 -11.36 1.01
C GLN A 400 6.89 -11.06 0.34
N GLN A 401 6.38 -9.82 0.49
CA GLN A 401 5.13 -9.39 -0.13
C GLN A 401 5.20 -9.46 -1.64
N ARG A 402 6.32 -8.99 -2.23
CA ARG A 402 6.50 -9.01 -3.67
C ARG A 402 6.50 -10.43 -4.24
N ARG A 403 7.26 -11.34 -3.63
CA ARG A 403 7.39 -12.74 -4.08
C ARG A 403 6.07 -13.50 -3.95
N PHE A 404 5.30 -13.22 -2.90
CA PHE A 404 3.93 -13.74 -2.73
C PHE A 404 3.01 -13.30 -3.88
N LEU A 405 3.03 -12.01 -4.23
CA LEU A 405 2.21 -11.48 -5.32
C LEU A 405 2.67 -11.98 -6.69
N GLU A 406 3.99 -12.04 -6.94
CA GLU A 406 4.56 -12.61 -8.17
C GLU A 406 4.15 -14.08 -8.38
N ALA A 407 4.10 -14.87 -7.29
CA ALA A 407 3.66 -16.27 -7.35
C ALA A 407 2.19 -16.39 -7.77
N HIS A 408 1.29 -15.63 -7.12
CA HIS A 408 -0.12 -15.65 -7.47
C HIS A 408 -0.39 -15.11 -8.88
N LEU A 409 0.17 -13.95 -9.23
CA LEU A 409 -0.05 -13.35 -10.55
C LEU A 409 0.46 -14.26 -11.66
N GLY A 410 1.64 -14.88 -11.47
CA GLY A 410 2.16 -15.87 -12.41
C GLY A 410 1.23 -17.07 -12.59
N HIS A 411 0.71 -17.64 -11.49
CA HIS A 411 -0.13 -18.83 -11.54
C HIS A 411 -1.52 -18.58 -12.15
N TRP A 412 -2.16 -17.44 -11.85
CA TRP A 412 -3.53 -17.17 -12.30
C TRP A 412 -3.61 -16.51 -13.68
N GLN A 413 -2.54 -15.88 -14.17
CA GLN A 413 -2.53 -15.19 -15.47
C GLN A 413 -1.91 -16.02 -16.60
N ASP A 414 -1.02 -16.97 -16.29
CA ASP A 414 -0.36 -17.82 -17.28
C ASP A 414 -1.09 -19.15 -17.47
N GLY A 415 -2.10 -19.16 -18.34
CA GLY A 415 -2.95 -20.33 -18.61
C GLY A 415 -2.22 -21.51 -19.27
N ASP A 416 -0.98 -21.34 -19.73
CA ASP A 416 -0.17 -22.38 -20.36
C ASP A 416 0.86 -22.99 -19.40
N ALA A 417 0.97 -22.48 -18.16
CA ALA A 417 1.88 -23.00 -17.16
C ALA A 417 1.47 -24.42 -16.69
N GLU A 418 2.46 -25.24 -16.34
CA GLU A 418 2.20 -26.55 -15.72
C GLU A 418 1.47 -26.36 -14.39
N GLY A 419 0.30 -27.00 -14.24
CA GLY A 419 -0.58 -26.80 -13.07
C GLY A 419 -1.43 -25.53 -13.14
N ALA A 420 -1.57 -24.90 -14.31
CA ALA A 420 -2.46 -23.76 -14.51
C ALA A 420 -3.92 -24.09 -14.17
N ALA A 421 -4.60 -23.08 -13.62
CA ALA A 421 -6.02 -23.14 -13.30
C ALA A 421 -6.87 -23.46 -14.55
N PRO A 422 -7.99 -24.20 -14.41
CA PRO A 422 -8.93 -24.40 -15.50
C PRO A 422 -9.37 -23.08 -16.13
N ALA A 423 -9.41 -23.05 -17.46
CA ALA A 423 -9.80 -21.86 -18.21
C ALA A 423 -11.19 -21.35 -17.78
N GLY A 424 -11.27 -20.06 -17.42
CA GLY A 424 -12.51 -19.42 -16.98
C GLY A 424 -12.89 -19.64 -15.52
N MET A 425 -12.10 -20.40 -14.75
CA MET A 425 -12.32 -20.57 -13.31
C MET A 425 -12.03 -19.28 -12.54
N VAL A 426 -10.81 -18.76 -12.65
CA VAL A 426 -10.42 -17.47 -12.06
C VAL A 426 -10.40 -16.43 -13.18
N ASP A 427 -11.02 -15.27 -12.93
CA ASP A 427 -10.92 -14.14 -13.83
C ASP A 427 -9.62 -13.36 -13.57
N PRO A 428 -8.63 -13.40 -14.49
CA PRO A 428 -7.33 -12.76 -14.27
C PRO A 428 -7.41 -11.24 -14.19
N TYR A 429 -8.50 -10.62 -14.66
CA TYR A 429 -8.72 -9.17 -14.60
C TYR A 429 -9.38 -8.69 -13.30
N HIS A 430 -9.92 -9.62 -12.49
CA HIS A 430 -10.56 -9.34 -11.20
C HIS A 430 -9.78 -9.97 -10.05
N THR A 431 -8.46 -9.73 -10.05
CA THR A 431 -7.56 -9.99 -8.92
C THR A 431 -7.16 -8.66 -8.29
N PHE A 432 -7.78 -8.31 -7.18
CA PHE A 432 -7.59 -7.04 -6.48
C PHE A 432 -6.53 -7.18 -5.38
N VAL A 433 -5.37 -6.57 -5.59
CA VAL A 433 -4.29 -6.60 -4.59
C VAL A 433 -4.59 -5.63 -3.45
N TRP A 434 -4.63 -6.14 -2.22
CA TRP A 434 -4.78 -5.35 -1.01
C TRP A 434 -3.39 -4.88 -0.52
N THR A 435 -3.09 -3.58 -0.37
CA THR A 435 -3.95 -2.43 -0.69
C THR A 435 -3.17 -1.21 -1.18
N TRP A 436 -3.87 -0.27 -1.83
CA TRP A 436 -3.36 1.04 -2.23
C TRP A 436 -4.12 2.16 -1.52
N ASP A 437 -3.42 2.94 -0.70
CA ASP A 437 -4.01 4.08 0.02
C ASP A 437 -4.13 5.32 -0.89
N ALA A 438 -5.23 6.03 -0.78
CA ALA A 438 -5.46 7.26 -1.54
C ALA A 438 -4.68 8.47 -0.99
N ARG A 439 -4.20 8.40 0.27
CA ARG A 439 -3.34 9.43 0.86
C ARG A 439 -1.99 9.45 0.13
N PRO A 440 -1.42 10.63 -0.19
CA PRO A 440 -0.23 10.72 -1.02
C PRO A 440 1.02 10.21 -0.30
N GLN A 441 1.85 9.45 -1.00
CA GLN A 441 3.22 9.13 -0.58
C GLN A 441 4.12 10.38 -0.77
N PRO A 442 5.08 10.68 0.14
CA PRO A 442 5.43 9.96 1.37
C PRO A 442 4.61 10.37 2.59
N ALA A 443 3.62 11.26 2.42
CA ALA A 443 2.88 11.81 3.55
C ALA A 443 2.19 10.73 4.36
N PHE A 444 1.39 9.89 3.71
CA PHE A 444 1.15 8.57 4.26
C PHE A 444 2.29 7.66 3.79
N PRO A 445 2.99 6.96 4.69
CA PRO A 445 2.69 6.78 6.12
C PRO A 445 3.38 7.76 7.09
N ALA A 446 4.21 8.70 6.63
CA ALA A 446 5.15 9.44 7.49
C ALA A 446 4.52 10.46 8.47
N ASP A 447 3.39 11.09 8.16
CA ASP A 447 2.75 12.12 8.99
C ASP A 447 1.87 11.49 10.09
N THR A 448 2.49 10.85 11.06
CA THR A 448 1.80 10.16 12.16
C THR A 448 1.08 11.12 13.12
N GLY A 449 1.41 12.41 13.09
CA GLY A 449 0.68 13.46 13.79
C GLY A 449 -0.70 13.75 13.17
N LEU A 450 -0.83 13.57 11.85
CA LEU A 450 -2.09 13.67 11.13
C LEU A 450 -2.83 12.33 11.03
N TRP A 451 -2.10 11.23 10.84
CA TRP A 451 -2.63 9.89 10.61
C TRP A 451 -2.09 8.86 11.60
N ALA A 452 -2.89 8.49 12.60
CA ALA A 452 -2.47 7.58 13.67
C ALA A 452 -2.09 6.16 13.19
N ASP A 453 -2.57 5.74 12.02
CA ASP A 453 -2.36 4.42 11.43
C ASP A 453 -1.09 4.31 10.56
N GLY A 454 -0.31 5.40 10.41
CA GLY A 454 0.91 5.39 9.59
C GLY A 454 1.93 4.32 10.01
N ILE A 455 2.02 3.99 11.31
CA ILE A 455 2.96 2.98 11.80
C ILE A 455 2.65 1.56 11.28
N ASN A 456 1.38 1.27 10.98
CA ASN A 456 0.93 -0.04 10.50
C ASN A 456 1.41 -0.33 9.07
N TRP A 457 1.73 0.72 8.29
CA TRP A 457 2.29 0.56 6.94
C TRP A 457 3.54 -0.31 6.93
N ARG A 458 4.41 -0.18 7.95
CA ARG A 458 5.72 -0.82 8.02
C ARG A 458 5.70 -2.32 7.75
N THR A 459 4.70 -3.04 8.27
CA THR A 459 4.55 -4.50 8.11
C THR A 459 3.20 -4.92 7.54
N GLY A 460 2.28 -3.97 7.30
CA GLY A 460 0.98 -4.25 6.69
C GLY A 460 1.04 -4.38 5.17
N HIS A 461 -0.14 -4.54 4.57
CA HIS A 461 -0.34 -4.90 3.16
C HIS A 461 -0.16 -3.76 2.16
N TRP A 462 -0.05 -2.51 2.61
CA TRP A 462 0.05 -1.34 1.74
C TRP A 462 1.17 -1.44 0.68
N LEU A 463 0.83 -1.10 -0.56
CA LEU A 463 1.75 -1.10 -1.70
C LEU A 463 2.40 0.29 -1.93
N ASN A 464 1.85 1.35 -1.31
CA ASN A 464 2.34 2.72 -1.45
C ASN A 464 3.83 2.81 -1.09
N GLY A 465 4.66 3.30 -2.01
CA GLY A 465 6.11 3.41 -1.82
C GLY A 465 6.89 2.10 -1.90
N ARG A 466 6.23 0.96 -2.11
CA ARG A 466 6.86 -0.36 -2.35
C ARG A 466 6.72 -0.79 -3.80
N LEU A 467 5.54 -0.60 -4.38
CA LEU A 467 5.29 -0.99 -5.76
C LEU A 467 6.15 -0.16 -6.71
N GLY A 468 6.90 -0.85 -7.58
CA GLY A 468 7.84 -0.21 -8.51
C GLY A 468 9.24 0.04 -7.96
N THR A 469 9.54 -0.33 -6.71
CA THR A 469 10.92 -0.36 -6.21
C THR A 469 11.66 -1.58 -6.74
N ALA A 470 12.99 -1.50 -6.82
CA ALA A 470 13.81 -2.65 -7.20
C ALA A 470 14.00 -3.60 -6.01
N THR A 471 14.13 -4.90 -6.28
CA THR A 471 14.71 -5.81 -5.30
C THR A 471 16.22 -5.88 -5.47
N LEU A 472 16.91 -6.43 -4.48
CA LEU A 472 18.33 -6.74 -4.60
C LEU A 472 18.59 -7.70 -5.76
N ALA A 473 17.74 -8.71 -5.92
CA ALA A 473 17.78 -9.67 -7.02
C ALA A 473 17.63 -8.99 -8.39
N ASP A 474 16.59 -8.17 -8.56
CA ASP A 474 16.33 -7.47 -9.83
C ASP A 474 17.48 -6.53 -10.21
N THR A 475 18.08 -5.87 -9.22
CA THR A 475 19.20 -4.95 -9.45
C THR A 475 20.43 -5.71 -9.94
N ILE A 476 20.77 -6.84 -9.30
CA ILE A 476 21.89 -7.69 -9.72
C ILE A 476 21.64 -8.24 -11.13
N ALA A 477 20.42 -8.75 -11.39
CA ALA A 477 20.04 -9.25 -12.71
C ALA A 477 20.14 -8.18 -13.79
N ALA A 478 19.66 -6.96 -13.52
CA ALA A 478 19.75 -5.84 -14.43
C ALA A 478 21.21 -5.48 -14.74
N ILE A 479 22.07 -5.36 -13.72
CA ILE A 479 23.50 -5.08 -13.92
C ILE A 479 24.16 -6.17 -14.77
N LEU A 480 23.94 -7.44 -14.46
CA LEU A 480 24.53 -8.55 -15.23
C LEU A 480 24.06 -8.54 -16.69
N THR A 481 22.77 -8.34 -16.91
CA THR A 481 22.16 -8.28 -18.25
C THR A 481 22.69 -7.10 -19.06
N ASP A 482 22.78 -5.91 -18.46
CA ASP A 482 23.31 -4.70 -19.11
C ASP A 482 24.78 -4.85 -19.52
N HIS A 483 25.53 -5.69 -18.79
CA HIS A 483 26.92 -6.05 -19.11
C HIS A 483 27.05 -7.29 -20.03
N GLY A 484 25.93 -7.86 -20.50
CA GLY A 484 25.92 -8.95 -21.48
C GLY A 484 26.07 -10.36 -20.90
N PHE A 485 25.89 -10.54 -19.59
CA PHE A 485 25.82 -11.86 -18.97
C PHE A 485 24.39 -12.39 -19.01
N THR A 486 24.21 -13.66 -19.34
CA THR A 486 22.91 -14.34 -19.38
C THR A 486 22.88 -15.60 -18.51
N ASP A 487 24.03 -16.18 -18.22
CA ASP A 487 24.17 -17.44 -17.47
C ASP A 487 24.26 -17.15 -15.96
N PHE A 488 23.17 -16.62 -15.39
CA PHE A 488 23.07 -16.36 -13.95
C PHE A 488 21.68 -16.69 -13.40
N ASP A 489 21.62 -16.92 -12.09
CA ASP A 489 20.38 -17.15 -11.34
C ASP A 489 20.41 -16.34 -10.04
N VAL A 490 19.42 -15.47 -9.85
CA VAL A 490 19.25 -14.63 -8.65
C VAL A 490 17.98 -14.98 -7.88
N SER A 491 17.36 -16.13 -8.16
CA SER A 491 16.09 -16.54 -7.54
C SER A 491 16.18 -16.73 -6.03
N GLU A 492 17.36 -17.07 -5.49
CA GLU A 492 17.62 -17.21 -4.05
C GLU A 492 18.24 -15.95 -3.41
N VAL A 493 18.26 -14.82 -4.15
CA VAL A 493 18.64 -13.52 -3.58
C VAL A 493 17.42 -12.90 -2.90
N ALA A 494 17.50 -12.77 -1.59
CA ALA A 494 16.51 -12.09 -0.75
C ALA A 494 16.99 -10.68 -0.39
N GLY A 495 16.05 -9.75 -0.25
CA GLY A 495 16.30 -8.39 0.22
C GLY A 495 15.80 -7.28 -0.71
N ASP A 496 15.60 -6.11 -0.11
CA ASP A 496 14.96 -4.96 -0.74
C ASP A 496 15.98 -3.85 -1.03
N LEU A 497 15.92 -3.31 -2.26
CA LEU A 497 16.80 -2.23 -2.72
C LEU A 497 15.96 -1.13 -3.36
N GLY A 498 15.53 -0.14 -2.56
CA GLY A 498 14.63 0.93 -3.01
C GLY A 498 15.07 1.63 -4.30
N GLY A 499 16.38 1.70 -4.54
CA GLY A 499 16.98 2.15 -5.79
C GLY A 499 18.50 1.99 -5.77
N TYR A 500 19.13 2.08 -6.94
CA TYR A 500 20.58 2.01 -7.10
C TYR A 500 21.03 3.03 -8.15
N VAL A 501 22.00 3.88 -7.81
CA VAL A 501 22.45 4.98 -8.67
C VAL A 501 23.97 5.04 -8.70
N LYS A 502 24.55 4.62 -9.83
CA LYS A 502 25.98 4.79 -10.12
C LYS A 502 26.15 5.53 -11.45
N GLY A 503 26.96 6.57 -11.47
CA GLY A 503 27.23 7.38 -12.66
C GLY A 503 28.48 6.98 -13.44
N ASP A 504 29.30 6.09 -12.88
CA ASP A 504 30.60 5.72 -13.45
C ASP A 504 30.49 4.48 -14.34
N LEU A 505 31.28 4.45 -15.42
CA LEU A 505 31.46 3.27 -16.26
C LEU A 505 32.47 2.33 -15.58
N THR A 506 31.98 1.31 -14.88
CA THR A 506 32.80 0.30 -14.19
C THR A 506 32.41 -1.11 -14.63
N SER A 507 33.12 -2.13 -14.13
CA SER A 507 32.74 -3.52 -14.41
C SER A 507 31.47 -3.91 -13.64
N ALA A 508 30.75 -4.93 -14.11
CA ALA A 508 29.63 -5.52 -13.37
C ALA A 508 30.04 -5.96 -11.96
N ARG A 509 31.27 -6.50 -11.83
CA ARG A 509 31.84 -6.89 -10.53
C ARG A 509 31.93 -5.70 -9.58
N ASP A 510 32.48 -4.57 -10.02
CA ASP A 510 32.64 -3.38 -9.16
C ASP A 510 31.29 -2.80 -8.68
N LEU A 511 30.23 -3.01 -9.47
CA LEU A 511 28.87 -2.58 -9.11
C LEU A 511 28.22 -3.51 -8.09
N ILE A 512 28.44 -4.82 -8.23
CA ILE A 512 27.75 -5.87 -7.46
C ILE A 512 28.51 -6.23 -6.17
N GLU A 513 29.85 -6.17 -6.16
CA GLU A 513 30.68 -6.59 -5.03
C GLU A 513 30.33 -5.89 -3.70
N PRO A 514 30.07 -4.56 -3.65
CA PRO A 514 29.60 -3.91 -2.41
C PRO A 514 28.28 -4.49 -1.89
N LEU A 515 27.38 -4.91 -2.80
CA LEU A 515 26.10 -5.53 -2.45
C LEU A 515 26.32 -6.95 -1.92
N ILE A 516 27.18 -7.74 -2.58
CA ILE A 516 27.55 -9.10 -2.15
C ILE A 516 28.10 -9.07 -0.72
N GLU A 517 29.04 -8.17 -0.42
CA GLU A 517 29.67 -8.11 0.89
C GLU A 517 28.69 -7.73 2.01
N VAL A 518 27.89 -6.69 1.80
CA VAL A 518 26.98 -6.15 2.82
C VAL A 518 25.79 -7.08 3.05
N PHE A 519 25.18 -7.59 1.99
CA PHE A 519 24.00 -8.46 2.07
C PHE A 519 24.35 -9.94 2.16
N GLN A 520 25.65 -10.29 2.18
CA GLN A 520 26.16 -11.64 2.39
C GLN A 520 25.65 -12.63 1.34
N ILE A 521 25.76 -12.22 0.09
CA ILE A 521 25.35 -13.02 -1.06
C ILE A 521 26.50 -13.96 -1.41
N ASP A 522 26.24 -15.26 -1.40
CA ASP A 522 27.16 -16.23 -1.99
C ASP A 522 26.99 -16.20 -3.52
N VAL A 523 28.12 -16.23 -4.24
CA VAL A 523 28.14 -16.36 -5.71
C VAL A 523 28.87 -17.66 -6.03
N ILE A 524 28.11 -18.63 -6.53
CA ILE A 524 28.57 -20.01 -6.75
C ILE A 524 28.50 -20.28 -8.24
N GLU A 525 29.56 -20.87 -8.79
CA GLU A 525 29.53 -21.41 -10.15
C GLU A 525 29.05 -22.86 -10.10
N ASP A 526 27.95 -23.14 -10.80
CA ASP A 526 27.34 -24.46 -10.90
C ASP A 526 27.04 -24.77 -12.37
N GLY A 527 27.89 -25.58 -13.00
CA GLY A 527 27.68 -26.04 -14.37
C GLY A 527 27.71 -24.91 -15.42
N GLY A 528 28.54 -23.89 -15.22
CA GLY A 528 28.63 -22.69 -16.06
C GLY A 528 27.64 -21.58 -15.70
N LEU A 529 26.75 -21.81 -14.72
CA LEU A 529 25.77 -20.83 -14.24
C LEU A 529 26.27 -20.16 -12.95
N LEU A 530 26.21 -18.83 -12.88
CA LEU A 530 26.46 -18.11 -11.64
C LEU A 530 25.18 -18.04 -10.79
N ARG A 531 25.11 -18.84 -9.72
CA ARG A 531 24.02 -18.82 -8.75
C ARG A 531 24.32 -17.84 -7.63
N PHE A 532 23.40 -16.90 -7.43
CA PHE A 532 23.44 -15.92 -6.35
C PHE A 532 22.43 -16.31 -5.28
N ARG A 533 22.87 -16.31 -4.03
CA ARG A 533 22.03 -16.70 -2.89
C ARG A 533 22.34 -15.87 -1.66
N THR A 534 21.33 -15.31 -1.01
CA THR A 534 21.51 -14.63 0.27
C THR A 534 21.74 -15.67 1.37
N ARG A 535 22.98 -15.80 1.86
CA ARG A 535 23.39 -16.92 2.74
C ARG A 535 22.57 -17.01 4.04
N THR A 536 22.09 -15.89 4.54
CA THR A 536 21.43 -15.81 5.84
C THR A 536 20.00 -16.31 5.83
N THR A 537 19.30 -16.19 4.69
CA THR A 537 17.90 -16.60 4.52
C THR A 537 17.75 -17.96 3.84
N ALA A 538 18.83 -18.52 3.31
CA ALA A 538 18.84 -19.78 2.59
C ALA A 538 18.76 -21.02 3.51
N SER A 539 18.01 -22.04 3.09
CA SER A 539 18.06 -23.38 3.66
C SER A 539 19.39 -24.04 3.32
N LEU A 540 20.28 -24.21 4.30
CA LEU A 540 21.61 -24.79 4.07
C LEU A 540 21.88 -25.96 5.02
N PRO A 541 21.13 -27.07 4.92
CA PRO A 541 21.37 -28.22 5.78
C PRO A 541 22.79 -28.75 5.60
N ALA A 542 23.43 -29.06 6.73
CA ALA A 542 24.80 -29.52 6.70
C ALA A 542 24.88 -30.97 6.19
N ARG A 543 25.65 -31.19 5.11
CA ARG A 543 26.03 -32.53 4.68
C ARG A 543 27.00 -33.12 5.70
N ARG A 544 26.69 -34.30 6.21
CA ARG A 544 27.59 -35.03 7.10
C ARG A 544 28.68 -35.71 6.28
N ILE A 545 29.94 -35.48 6.66
CA ILE A 545 31.11 -36.16 6.11
C ILE A 545 31.68 -37.09 7.17
N ASP A 546 31.67 -38.39 6.86
CA ASP A 546 32.16 -39.44 7.76
C ASP A 546 33.59 -39.90 7.43
N VAL A 547 34.04 -39.71 6.18
CA VAL A 547 35.35 -40.17 5.72
C VAL A 547 36.12 -39.00 5.11
N LEU A 548 37.33 -38.78 5.63
CA LEU A 548 38.30 -37.81 5.10
C LEU A 548 39.41 -38.55 4.36
N ALA A 549 40.08 -37.88 3.43
CA ALA A 549 41.27 -38.44 2.79
C ALA A 549 42.42 -38.48 3.81
N ASP A 550 42.96 -39.68 4.02
CA ASP A 550 44.13 -39.91 4.86
C ASP A 550 45.40 -39.77 4.00
N ILE A 551 46.14 -38.70 4.24
CA ILE A 551 47.37 -38.37 3.52
C ILE A 551 48.53 -38.56 4.48
N ASP A 552 49.47 -39.44 4.10
CA ASP A 552 50.59 -39.79 4.96
C ASP A 552 51.36 -38.54 5.44
N GLY A 553 51.58 -38.47 6.75
CA GLY A 553 52.25 -37.35 7.42
C GLY A 553 51.42 -36.07 7.58
N GLN A 554 50.13 -36.04 7.23
CA GLN A 554 49.24 -34.89 7.41
C GLN A 554 48.09 -35.19 8.38
N PRO A 555 47.60 -34.20 9.15
CA PRO A 555 46.40 -34.38 9.94
C PRO A 555 45.17 -34.47 9.02
N LEU A 556 44.16 -35.27 9.41
CA LEU A 556 42.91 -35.40 8.66
C LEU A 556 42.17 -34.06 8.50
N TRP A 557 42.31 -33.16 9.48
CA TRP A 557 41.83 -31.79 9.42
C TRP A 557 42.68 -30.87 10.30
N SER A 558 42.68 -29.57 9.99
CA SER A 558 43.30 -28.54 10.82
C SER A 558 42.33 -27.36 11.03
N GLU A 559 42.13 -26.95 12.28
CA GLU A 559 41.31 -25.78 12.61
C GLU A 559 42.21 -24.60 12.98
N THR A 560 42.00 -23.46 12.32
CA THR A 560 42.65 -22.20 12.66
C THR A 560 41.62 -21.23 13.22
N ARG A 561 41.92 -20.69 14.41
CA ARG A 561 41.16 -19.61 15.04
C ARG A 561 41.96 -18.32 15.00
N GLY A 562 41.55 -17.38 14.16
CA GLY A 562 42.21 -16.10 13.99
C GLY A 562 42.21 -15.24 15.27
N HIS A 563 43.19 -14.35 15.38
CA HIS A 563 43.39 -13.50 16.55
C HIS A 563 42.31 -12.40 16.61
N ASP A 564 41.88 -11.99 17.81
CA ASP A 564 40.77 -11.04 17.97
C ASP A 564 41.03 -9.68 17.30
N GLY A 565 42.30 -9.30 17.14
CA GLY A 565 42.74 -8.07 16.46
C GLY A 565 42.56 -8.08 14.93
N ASP A 566 42.45 -9.26 14.32
CA ASP A 566 42.32 -9.39 12.86
C ASP A 566 40.89 -9.13 12.37
N PHE A 567 39.91 -9.16 13.26
CA PHE A 567 38.49 -9.03 12.93
C PHE A 567 37.93 -7.70 13.42
N ALA A 568 36.94 -7.16 12.71
CA ALA A 568 36.40 -5.85 13.04
C ALA A 568 35.57 -5.85 14.33
N SER A 569 35.61 -4.73 15.05
CA SER A 569 34.74 -4.48 16.22
C SER A 569 33.50 -3.66 15.87
N GLU A 570 33.50 -3.05 14.69
CA GLU A 570 32.49 -2.13 14.22
C GLU A 570 32.27 -2.32 12.71
N ALA A 571 31.02 -2.22 12.28
CA ALA A 571 30.63 -2.12 10.88
C ALA A 571 29.84 -0.83 10.65
N LEU A 572 30.15 -0.15 9.56
CA LEU A 572 29.53 1.09 9.10
C LEU A 572 29.11 0.94 7.65
N ILE A 573 27.86 1.27 7.35
CA ILE A 573 27.33 1.28 5.99
C ILE A 573 26.73 2.66 5.74
N THR A 574 27.14 3.31 4.66
CA THR A 574 26.56 4.58 4.18
C THR A 574 25.64 4.30 3.01
N PHE A 575 24.47 4.94 2.98
CA PHE A 575 23.42 4.76 1.95
C PHE A 575 22.51 5.98 1.88
N TYR A 576 21.58 6.01 0.93
CA TYR A 576 20.53 7.05 0.85
C TYR A 576 19.24 6.58 1.50
N ASP A 577 18.66 7.38 2.40
CA ASP A 577 17.42 7.02 3.11
C ASP A 577 16.21 7.76 2.52
N PRO A 578 15.20 7.06 1.96
CA PRO A 578 13.95 7.67 1.49
C PRO A 578 13.26 8.53 2.55
N ALA A 579 13.29 8.13 3.83
CA ALA A 579 12.62 8.85 4.90
C ALA A 579 13.30 10.20 5.22
N ALA A 580 14.59 10.31 4.92
CA ALA A 580 15.40 11.51 5.08
C ALA A 580 15.49 12.35 3.77
N ASP A 581 14.46 12.32 2.92
CA ASP A 581 14.45 13.00 1.60
C ASP A 581 15.64 12.57 0.71
N TYR A 582 15.93 11.27 0.73
CA TYR A 582 17.08 10.67 0.04
C TYR A 582 18.45 11.23 0.47
N GLY A 583 18.52 11.78 1.69
CA GLY A 583 19.77 12.21 2.30
C GLY A 583 20.71 11.04 2.58
N GLU A 584 22.01 11.31 2.46
CA GLU A 584 23.05 10.37 2.86
C GLU A 584 22.97 10.09 4.37
N THR A 585 22.87 8.81 4.72
CA THR A 585 22.65 8.30 6.06
C THR A 585 23.61 7.14 6.31
N SER A 586 24.03 6.95 7.57
CA SER A 586 24.95 5.87 7.95
C SER A 586 24.35 5.00 9.05
N ALA A 587 24.33 3.69 8.85
CA ALA A 587 24.00 2.72 9.89
C ALA A 587 25.26 2.09 10.47
N ARG A 588 25.30 1.91 11.79
CA ARG A 588 26.46 1.41 12.52
C ARG A 588 26.06 0.30 13.49
N SER A 589 26.85 -0.77 13.48
CA SER A 589 26.82 -1.80 14.52
C SER A 589 28.18 -1.89 15.19
N ARG A 590 28.21 -1.98 16.54
CA ARG A 590 29.45 -2.03 17.32
C ARG A 590 29.34 -3.02 18.48
N ARG A 591 30.46 -3.64 18.85
CA ARG A 591 30.55 -4.44 20.07
C ARG A 591 30.81 -3.55 21.29
N LEU A 592 30.13 -3.82 22.41
CA LEU A 592 30.32 -3.06 23.66
C LEU A 592 31.71 -3.31 24.28
N ASP A 593 32.20 -4.56 24.26
CA ASP A 593 33.52 -4.93 24.80
C ASP A 593 34.51 -5.26 23.67
N ALA A 594 35.07 -4.30 22.95
CA ALA A 594 35.98 -4.57 21.83
C ALA A 594 37.46 -4.56 22.23
N ALA A 595 38.23 -5.58 21.83
CA ALA A 595 39.69 -5.64 21.99
C ALA A 595 40.47 -4.99 20.82
N THR A 596 39.76 -4.43 19.84
CA THR A 596 40.30 -3.86 18.59
C THR A 596 39.51 -2.61 18.19
N GLN A 597 40.10 -1.79 17.32
CA GLN A 597 39.48 -0.61 16.71
C GLN A 597 39.25 -0.78 15.20
N ARG A 598 39.46 -1.99 14.67
CA ARG A 598 39.29 -2.27 13.24
C ARG A 598 37.82 -2.12 12.84
N GLN A 599 37.58 -1.43 11.73
CA GLN A 599 36.24 -1.12 11.23
C GLN A 599 36.04 -1.71 9.85
N LEU A 600 34.86 -2.29 9.62
CA LEU A 600 34.30 -2.56 8.31
C LEU A 600 33.54 -1.32 7.85
N ALA A 601 33.87 -0.77 6.69
CA ALA A 601 33.19 0.40 6.14
C ALA A 601 32.88 0.18 4.66
N ARG A 602 31.62 0.43 4.27
CA ARG A 602 31.18 0.44 2.88
C ARG A 602 30.21 1.56 2.60
N ASP A 603 30.40 2.20 1.46
CA ASP A 603 29.46 3.15 0.90
C ASP A 603 28.67 2.43 -0.20
N LEU A 604 27.36 2.34 0.00
CA LEU A 604 26.45 1.78 -0.96
C LEU A 604 25.84 2.90 -1.81
N PRO A 605 25.95 2.84 -3.15
CA PRO A 605 25.24 3.73 -4.05
C PRO A 605 23.76 3.32 -4.18
N ALA A 606 23.14 2.98 -3.05
CA ALA A 606 21.83 2.39 -2.95
C ALA A 606 20.93 3.19 -2.02
N VAL A 607 19.64 3.12 -2.32
CA VAL A 607 18.57 3.64 -1.49
C VAL A 607 18.01 2.47 -0.70
N ILE A 608 18.16 2.49 0.62
CA ILE A 608 17.61 1.47 1.52
C ILE A 608 16.98 2.13 2.75
N ALA A 609 16.03 1.45 3.37
CA ALA A 609 15.48 1.90 4.65
C ALA A 609 16.55 1.79 5.75
N GLU A 610 16.53 2.72 6.70
CA GLU A 610 17.49 2.76 7.82
C GLU A 610 17.56 1.42 8.58
N GLU A 611 16.41 0.82 8.85
CA GLU A 611 16.30 -0.49 9.51
C GLU A 611 17.02 -1.62 8.74
N THR A 612 16.96 -1.60 7.41
CA THR A 612 17.65 -2.56 6.54
C THR A 612 19.15 -2.35 6.64
N GLY A 613 19.61 -1.10 6.66
CA GLY A 613 21.01 -0.74 6.87
C GLY A 613 21.55 -1.19 8.24
N ILE A 614 20.77 -1.01 9.32
CA ILE A 614 21.14 -1.45 10.67
C ILE A 614 21.26 -2.98 10.72
N ALA A 615 20.25 -3.70 10.20
CA ALA A 615 20.26 -5.16 10.16
C ALA A 615 21.42 -5.72 9.32
N ALA A 616 21.73 -5.11 8.18
CA ALA A 616 22.86 -5.48 7.34
C ALA A 616 24.20 -5.23 8.07
N ALA A 617 24.38 -4.08 8.73
CA ALA A 617 25.60 -3.78 9.48
C ALA A 617 25.84 -4.77 10.64
N GLU A 618 24.79 -5.13 11.38
CA GLU A 618 24.87 -6.12 12.45
C GLU A 618 25.24 -7.50 11.92
N THR A 619 24.58 -7.94 10.86
CA THR A 619 24.78 -9.27 10.29
C THR A 619 26.16 -9.38 9.63
N TRP A 620 26.62 -8.33 8.95
CA TRP A 620 27.94 -8.24 8.34
C TRP A 620 29.06 -8.29 9.38
N LEU A 621 28.94 -7.53 10.48
CA LEU A 621 29.89 -7.57 11.60
C LEU A 621 29.93 -8.96 12.24
N ARG A 622 28.76 -9.58 12.44
CA ARG A 622 28.66 -10.91 13.04
C ARG A 622 29.35 -11.98 12.19
N ASP A 623 29.12 -11.99 10.88
CA ASP A 623 29.73 -12.97 9.98
C ASP A 623 31.25 -12.80 9.91
N ASN A 624 31.76 -11.57 9.83
CA ASN A 624 33.20 -11.30 9.88
C ASN A 624 33.82 -11.92 11.14
N ARG A 625 33.16 -11.80 12.29
CA ARG A 625 33.64 -12.38 13.56
C ARG A 625 33.55 -13.89 13.62
N LEU A 626 32.55 -14.51 13.00
CA LEU A 626 32.43 -15.98 12.93
C LEU A 626 33.43 -16.58 11.94
N ALA A 627 33.74 -15.87 10.87
CA ALA A 627 34.75 -16.25 9.88
C ALA A 627 36.15 -16.44 10.47
N ARG A 628 36.40 -16.03 11.72
CA ARG A 628 37.64 -16.30 12.45
C ARG A 628 37.99 -17.76 12.59
N ARG A 629 37.00 -18.64 12.52
CA ARG A 629 37.17 -20.07 12.64
C ARG A 629 37.19 -20.67 11.24
N THR A 630 38.35 -21.12 10.82
CA THR A 630 38.58 -21.75 9.51
C THR A 630 39.03 -23.20 9.70
N LEU A 631 38.65 -24.05 8.76
CA LEU A 631 38.94 -25.48 8.76
C LEU A 631 39.55 -25.84 7.41
N GLN A 632 40.64 -26.60 7.43
CA GLN A 632 41.22 -27.21 6.23
C GLN A 632 41.14 -28.73 6.36
N LEU A 633 40.73 -29.41 5.31
CA LEU A 633 40.64 -30.87 5.24
C LEU A 633 40.78 -31.35 3.80
N ALA A 634 40.97 -32.65 3.62
CA ALA A 634 40.97 -33.27 2.30
C ALA A 634 39.87 -34.34 2.21
N LEU A 635 39.21 -34.42 1.05
CA LEU A 635 38.22 -35.44 0.71
C LEU A 635 38.74 -36.33 -0.41
N GLY A 636 38.25 -37.57 -0.46
CA GLY A 636 38.52 -38.47 -1.59
C GLY A 636 37.78 -38.00 -2.86
N PRO A 637 38.24 -38.42 -4.06
CA PRO A 637 37.60 -38.05 -5.33
C PRO A 637 36.16 -38.54 -5.46
N GLY A 638 35.72 -39.53 -4.66
CA GLY A 638 34.33 -39.97 -4.59
C GLY A 638 33.35 -38.91 -4.06
N GLU A 639 33.83 -37.91 -3.32
CA GLU A 639 33.02 -36.79 -2.80
C GLU A 639 32.93 -35.64 -3.81
N VAL A 640 32.94 -35.93 -5.12
CA VAL A 640 32.89 -34.92 -6.21
C VAL A 640 31.68 -33.98 -6.13
N ALA A 641 30.59 -34.45 -5.52
CA ALA A 641 29.37 -33.68 -5.33
C ALA A 641 29.50 -32.52 -4.32
N VAL A 642 30.58 -32.45 -3.54
CA VAL A 642 30.84 -31.28 -2.69
C VAL A 642 31.32 -30.11 -3.54
N GLN A 643 30.69 -28.95 -3.40
CA GLN A 643 30.98 -27.73 -4.15
C GLN A 643 31.23 -26.54 -3.20
N PRO A 644 31.91 -25.46 -3.66
CA PRO A 644 31.92 -24.19 -2.95
C PRO A 644 30.49 -23.71 -2.66
N GLY A 645 30.24 -23.22 -1.46
CA GLY A 645 28.90 -22.84 -1.00
C GLY A 645 28.11 -23.95 -0.30
N ASP A 646 28.59 -25.19 -0.31
CA ASP A 646 28.04 -26.27 0.52
C ASP A 646 28.35 -26.06 2.00
N VAL A 647 27.47 -26.57 2.85
CA VAL A 647 27.68 -26.59 4.31
C VAL A 647 27.97 -28.01 4.74
N LEU A 648 29.09 -28.22 5.43
CA LEU A 648 29.51 -29.52 5.93
C LEU A 648 29.47 -29.59 7.47
N SER A 649 29.22 -30.80 7.97
CA SER A 649 29.51 -31.20 9.35
C SER A 649 30.43 -32.42 9.33
N ILE A 650 31.43 -32.45 10.20
CA ILE A 650 32.48 -33.47 10.19
C ILE A 650 32.28 -34.41 11.38
N ALA A 651 32.10 -35.71 11.12
CA ALA A 651 31.73 -36.71 12.13
C ALA A 651 32.68 -36.75 13.34
N ASP A 652 33.98 -36.89 13.06
CA ASP A 652 35.06 -36.94 14.05
C ASP A 652 35.88 -35.63 14.07
N GLY A 653 35.26 -34.54 13.61
CA GLY A 653 35.89 -33.23 13.49
C GLY A 653 35.38 -32.22 14.52
N PRO A 654 35.71 -30.93 14.32
CA PRO A 654 35.21 -29.88 15.18
C PRO A 654 33.69 -29.77 15.13
N SER A 655 33.07 -29.51 16.29
CA SER A 655 31.62 -29.29 16.35
C SER A 655 31.22 -28.02 15.59
N GLY A 656 30.12 -28.10 14.84
CA GLY A 656 29.53 -26.96 14.13
C GLY A 656 29.29 -27.22 12.65
N ARG A 657 28.81 -26.18 11.98
CA ARG A 657 28.55 -26.12 10.54
C ARG A 657 29.60 -25.24 9.88
N PHE A 658 30.16 -25.72 8.77
CA PHE A 658 31.23 -25.02 8.06
C PHE A 658 30.89 -24.87 6.58
N LEU A 659 30.93 -23.64 6.08
CA LEU A 659 30.72 -23.31 4.68
C LEU A 659 32.00 -23.57 3.89
N VAL A 660 31.92 -24.34 2.81
CA VAL A 660 33.03 -24.54 1.87
C VAL A 660 33.25 -23.25 1.09
N THR A 661 34.46 -22.69 1.17
CA THR A 661 34.81 -21.43 0.47
C THR A 661 35.74 -21.66 -0.70
N GLU A 662 36.53 -22.73 -0.67
CA GLU A 662 37.52 -23.03 -1.70
C GLU A 662 37.69 -24.55 -1.82
N ILE A 663 37.88 -25.02 -3.04
CA ILE A 663 38.26 -26.39 -3.37
C ILE A 663 39.44 -26.35 -4.33
N ASP A 664 40.51 -27.06 -4.01
CA ASP A 664 41.65 -27.33 -4.90
C ASP A 664 41.65 -28.82 -5.26
N ASP A 665 41.37 -29.13 -6.52
CA ASP A 665 41.21 -30.50 -7.02
C ASP A 665 42.54 -31.04 -7.59
N GLY A 666 43.06 -32.08 -6.93
CA GLY A 666 44.27 -32.81 -7.32
C GLY A 666 44.06 -34.33 -7.30
N LEU A 667 44.98 -35.08 -6.65
CA LEU A 667 44.75 -36.51 -6.36
C LEU A 667 43.66 -36.68 -5.29
N GLU A 668 43.70 -35.80 -4.30
CA GLU A 668 42.66 -35.53 -3.32
C GLU A 668 41.95 -34.20 -3.62
N ARG A 669 40.78 -33.98 -3.01
CA ARG A 669 40.08 -32.70 -3.05
C ARG A 669 40.37 -31.93 -1.76
N ARG A 670 41.16 -30.85 -1.81
CA ARG A 670 41.48 -30.06 -0.61
C ARG A 670 40.44 -28.96 -0.45
N LEU A 671 39.84 -28.88 0.73
CA LEU A 671 38.78 -27.92 1.04
C LEU A 671 39.27 -26.92 2.10
N THR A 672 38.99 -25.64 1.85
CA THR A 672 38.98 -24.60 2.89
C THR A 672 37.55 -24.30 3.25
N LEU A 673 37.24 -24.34 4.54
CA LEU A 673 35.93 -24.02 5.09
C LEU A 673 36.02 -22.96 6.16
N ARG A 674 34.90 -22.28 6.41
CA ARG A 674 34.78 -21.32 7.51
C ARG A 674 33.49 -21.49 8.28
N SER A 675 33.50 -21.10 9.55
CA SER A 675 32.27 -20.90 10.31
C SER A 675 31.56 -19.64 9.80
N PHE A 676 30.23 -19.67 9.83
CA PHE A 676 29.36 -18.60 9.36
C PHE A 676 28.15 -18.47 10.28
N ALA A 677 27.41 -17.36 10.16
CA ALA A 677 26.13 -17.17 10.85
C ALA A 677 24.96 -17.68 10.00
N GLY A 678 24.08 -18.48 10.59
CA GLY A 678 22.67 -18.50 10.18
C GLY A 678 21.95 -17.24 10.69
N GLN A 679 20.84 -16.86 10.05
CA GLN A 679 20.00 -15.78 10.55
C GLN A 679 19.47 -16.11 11.95
N VAL A 680 19.60 -15.16 12.88
CA VAL A 680 18.96 -15.27 14.20
C VAL A 680 17.67 -14.47 14.16
N SER A 681 16.55 -15.16 14.38
CA SER A 681 15.23 -14.56 14.50
C SER A 681 14.95 -14.13 15.93
N ALA A 682 15.44 -12.95 16.31
CA ALA A 682 14.95 -12.26 17.50
C ALA A 682 13.71 -11.43 17.14
N PRO A 683 12.64 -11.43 17.99
CA PRO A 683 11.51 -10.55 17.81
C PRO A 683 11.95 -9.08 17.75
N VAL A 684 11.58 -8.39 16.68
CA VAL A 684 11.85 -6.96 16.55
C VAL A 684 10.73 -6.16 17.17
N VAL A 685 11.07 -5.18 18.00
CA VAL A 685 10.13 -4.18 18.49
C VAL A 685 9.97 -3.13 17.40
N PRO A 686 8.74 -2.84 16.91
CA PRO A 686 8.53 -1.75 15.96
C PRO A 686 9.08 -0.45 16.57
N GLN A 687 10.06 0.16 15.91
CA GLN A 687 10.56 1.47 16.30
C GLN A 687 9.84 2.53 15.48
N GLU A 688 9.46 3.63 16.14
CA GLU A 688 9.00 4.82 15.42
C GLU A 688 10.14 5.35 14.55
N PRO A 689 9.85 5.86 13.34
CA PRO A 689 10.86 6.50 12.51
C PRO A 689 11.56 7.62 13.30
N GLY A 690 12.89 7.57 13.39
CA GLY A 690 13.66 8.54 14.18
C GLY A 690 13.57 9.99 13.67
N ARG A 691 13.12 10.17 12.42
CA ARG A 691 12.86 11.46 11.79
C ARG A 691 11.61 11.37 10.92
N SER A 692 10.58 12.16 11.23
CA SER A 692 9.52 12.48 10.28
C SER A 692 9.79 13.88 9.71
N PRO A 693 9.67 14.09 8.39
CA PRO A 693 9.74 15.44 7.84
C PRO A 693 8.66 16.32 8.47
N ASP A 694 8.93 17.62 8.69
CA ASP A 694 7.89 18.56 9.11
C ASP A 694 6.81 18.67 8.00
N ASN A 695 5.64 18.05 8.24
CA ASN A 695 4.40 18.16 7.45
C ASN A 695 4.54 17.77 5.94
N PRO A 696 4.74 16.48 5.62
CA PRO A 696 4.83 15.99 4.25
C PRO A 696 3.49 16.00 3.50
N ALA A 697 2.34 16.09 4.18
CA ALA A 697 1.01 16.12 3.56
C ALA A 697 0.85 17.19 2.49
N ALA A 698 1.47 18.36 2.68
CA ALA A 698 1.40 19.44 1.71
C ALA A 698 2.17 19.23 0.42
N GLN A 699 3.05 18.23 0.36
CA GLN A 699 3.77 17.89 -0.87
C GLN A 699 2.83 17.34 -1.94
N GLY A 700 1.71 16.71 -1.54
CA GLY A 700 0.72 16.11 -2.43
C GLY A 700 -0.34 17.08 -2.97
N PHE A 701 -0.47 18.29 -2.42
CA PHE A 701 -1.51 19.25 -2.84
C PHE A 701 -0.96 20.29 -3.81
N ALA A 702 -1.70 20.54 -4.89
CA ALA A 702 -1.34 21.58 -5.85
C ALA A 702 -1.42 22.98 -5.19
N PRO A 703 -0.43 23.86 -5.40
CA PRO A 703 -0.51 25.23 -4.91
C PRO A 703 -1.69 25.96 -5.59
N VAL A 704 -2.35 26.85 -4.85
CA VAL A 704 -3.32 27.78 -5.44
C VAL A 704 -2.53 28.86 -6.18
N VAL A 705 -2.70 28.95 -7.49
CA VAL A 705 -1.99 29.90 -8.36
C VAL A 705 -3.00 30.85 -9.00
N GLN A 706 -2.75 32.16 -8.90
CA GLN A 706 -3.49 33.20 -9.60
C GLN A 706 -2.56 33.98 -10.52
N PHE A 707 -2.92 34.01 -11.81
CA PHE A 707 -2.28 34.87 -12.81
C PHE A 707 -3.11 36.14 -12.95
N LEU A 708 -2.50 37.27 -12.69
CA LEU A 708 -3.15 38.57 -12.69
C LEU A 708 -2.63 39.40 -13.85
N ASP A 709 -3.54 39.90 -14.67
CA ASP A 709 -3.29 40.96 -15.65
C ASP A 709 -3.70 42.28 -14.99
N LEU A 710 -2.74 43.12 -14.65
CA LEU A 710 -2.90 44.31 -13.82
C LEU A 710 -2.46 45.55 -14.59
N PRO A 711 -3.14 46.68 -14.43
CA PRO A 711 -2.65 47.94 -14.96
C PRO A 711 -1.33 48.36 -14.30
N ARG A 712 -0.69 49.38 -14.87
CA ARG A 712 0.46 50.03 -14.24
C ARG A 712 -0.02 50.87 -13.05
N LEU A 713 0.42 50.47 -11.86
CA LEU A 713 -0.01 51.04 -10.59
C LEU A 713 1.01 52.00 -9.94
N GLU A 714 2.23 52.10 -10.49
CA GLU A 714 3.34 52.93 -10.00
C GLU A 714 4.13 53.55 -11.17
N ASP A 715 4.57 54.80 -11.02
CA ASP A 715 5.41 55.48 -11.99
C ASP A 715 6.87 55.03 -11.85
N GLY A 716 7.50 54.62 -12.97
CA GLY A 716 8.96 54.41 -13.04
C GLY A 716 9.48 52.98 -12.90
N ALA A 717 8.62 51.97 -12.68
CA ALA A 717 9.05 50.56 -12.71
C ALA A 717 8.96 49.99 -14.15
N ALA A 718 10.07 49.51 -14.70
CA ALA A 718 10.11 48.72 -15.94
C ALA A 718 9.60 47.27 -15.74
N ALA A 719 8.68 47.06 -14.79
CA ALA A 719 8.07 45.76 -14.50
C ALA A 719 6.76 45.65 -15.29
N GLY A 720 6.58 44.52 -15.98
CA GLY A 720 5.44 44.30 -16.87
C GLY A 720 4.10 44.18 -16.14
N ASP A 721 3.03 44.19 -16.94
CA ASP A 721 1.63 44.29 -16.51
C ASP A 721 1.07 42.97 -15.92
N ALA A 722 1.87 41.91 -15.81
CA ALA A 722 1.44 40.61 -15.29
C ALA A 722 2.10 40.23 -13.95
N ALA A 723 1.28 39.82 -12.99
CA ALA A 723 1.69 39.37 -11.66
C ALA A 723 1.25 37.92 -11.41
N VAL A 724 1.97 37.23 -10.54
CA VAL A 724 1.62 35.88 -10.09
C VAL A 724 1.53 35.86 -8.59
N ALA A 725 0.42 35.37 -8.06
CA ALA A 725 0.20 35.17 -6.64
C ALA A 725 -0.01 33.69 -6.36
N VAL A 726 0.77 33.13 -5.43
CA VAL A 726 0.74 31.69 -5.14
C VAL A 726 0.66 31.45 -3.65
N PHE A 727 -0.14 30.45 -3.28
CA PHE A 727 -0.27 29.99 -1.91
C PHE A 727 -0.20 28.46 -1.83
N CYS A 728 0.56 27.95 -0.87
CA CYS A 728 0.53 26.57 -0.40
C CYS A 728 0.93 26.53 1.08
N ARG A 729 0.57 25.45 1.79
CA ARG A 729 0.87 25.28 3.22
C ARG A 729 1.26 23.82 3.55
N PRO A 730 2.44 23.58 4.16
CA PRO A 730 3.58 24.48 4.31
C PRO A 730 4.04 25.15 3.03
N TRP A 731 4.53 26.38 3.19
CA TRP A 731 5.11 27.13 2.08
C TRP A 731 6.42 26.50 1.62
N ARG A 732 6.55 26.31 0.31
CA ARG A 732 7.81 25.97 -0.35
C ARG A 732 8.15 27.06 -1.36
N ARG A 733 9.44 27.22 -1.62
CA ARG A 733 9.91 28.08 -2.71
C ARG A 733 9.33 27.58 -4.04
N ILE A 734 8.68 28.44 -4.80
CA ILE A 734 8.05 28.09 -6.08
C ILE A 734 8.77 28.78 -7.23
N VAL A 735 9.12 28.02 -8.26
CA VAL A 735 9.76 28.55 -9.48
C VAL A 735 8.73 28.57 -10.61
N VAL A 736 8.36 29.76 -11.09
CA VAL A 736 7.52 29.88 -12.29
C VAL A 736 8.43 29.84 -13.50
N SER A 737 8.16 28.91 -14.39
CA SER A 737 8.89 28.73 -15.65
C SER A 737 7.97 28.98 -16.84
N ARG A 738 8.54 29.25 -18.01
CA ARG A 738 7.77 29.44 -19.25
C ARG A 738 8.42 28.67 -20.40
N SER A 739 7.59 28.15 -21.30
CA SER A 739 8.03 27.70 -22.62
C SER A 739 7.17 28.32 -23.73
N VAL A 740 7.66 28.23 -24.97
CA VAL A 740 6.90 28.53 -26.20
C VAL A 740 6.10 27.30 -26.66
N GLU A 741 6.55 26.11 -26.30
CA GLU A 741 5.94 24.81 -26.62
C GLU A 741 5.58 24.06 -25.32
N ALA A 742 5.12 22.81 -25.44
CA ALA A 742 4.85 21.97 -24.26
C ALA A 742 6.15 21.48 -23.55
N GLU A 743 7.32 21.73 -24.14
CA GLU A 743 8.64 21.31 -23.65
C GLU A 743 9.61 22.48 -23.59
N GLY A 744 10.77 22.35 -22.91
CA GLY A 744 11.80 23.39 -22.92
C GLY A 744 11.56 24.58 -21.98
N TYR A 745 10.90 24.36 -20.85
CA TYR A 745 10.63 25.38 -19.83
C TYR A 745 11.90 26.05 -19.30
N ARG A 746 11.91 27.38 -19.31
CA ARG A 746 12.97 28.20 -18.71
C ARG A 746 12.44 28.92 -17.45
N PRO A 747 13.17 28.86 -16.32
CA PRO A 747 12.81 29.61 -15.11
C PRO A 747 12.67 31.11 -15.39
N ARG A 748 11.62 31.74 -14.86
CA ARG A 748 11.33 33.17 -15.05
C ARG A 748 11.35 33.96 -13.76
N LEU A 749 10.77 33.40 -12.69
CA LEU A 749 10.74 34.02 -11.37
C LEU A 749 10.71 32.95 -10.27
N THR A 750 11.20 33.33 -9.09
CA THR A 750 11.14 32.51 -7.88
C THR A 750 10.33 33.26 -6.83
N LEU A 751 9.33 32.58 -6.26
CA LEU A 751 8.51 33.07 -5.17
C LEU A 751 9.07 32.53 -3.87
N GLU A 752 9.44 33.44 -2.97
CA GLU A 752 10.06 33.11 -1.67
C GLU A 752 9.04 33.14 -0.52
N ARG A 753 7.85 33.71 -0.71
CA ARG A 753 6.79 33.83 0.32
C ARG A 753 5.39 33.61 -0.26
N PRO A 754 4.44 33.07 0.53
CA PRO A 754 3.06 32.89 0.09
C PRO A 754 2.35 34.24 -0.07
N ALA A 755 1.54 34.37 -1.12
CA ALA A 755 0.63 35.51 -1.30
C ALA A 755 -0.59 35.39 -0.37
N THR A 756 -1.19 36.53 -0.04
CA THR A 756 -2.48 36.59 0.66
C THR A 756 -3.61 36.53 -0.36
N LEU A 757 -4.28 35.38 -0.40
CA LEU A 757 -5.39 35.07 -1.30
C LEU A 757 -6.70 34.98 -0.50
N GLY A 758 -7.81 35.27 -1.17
CA GLY A 758 -9.15 35.09 -0.63
C GLY A 758 -10.22 35.00 -1.71
N ARG A 759 -11.48 34.93 -1.28
CA ARG A 759 -12.66 34.94 -2.14
C ARG A 759 -13.71 35.90 -1.62
N LEU A 760 -14.50 36.48 -2.54
CA LEU A 760 -15.67 37.26 -2.17
C LEU A 760 -16.75 36.37 -1.55
N VAL A 761 -17.32 36.82 -0.44
CA VAL A 761 -18.45 36.17 0.24
C VAL A 761 -19.79 36.62 -0.34
N GLU A 762 -19.82 37.79 -0.95
CA GLU A 762 -21.00 38.36 -1.59
C GLU A 762 -20.61 39.09 -2.89
N PRO A 763 -21.51 39.18 -3.88
CA PRO A 763 -21.22 39.87 -5.13
C PRO A 763 -20.89 41.35 -4.91
N LEU A 764 -19.90 41.87 -5.65
CA LEU A 764 -19.54 43.28 -5.65
C LEU A 764 -20.16 43.98 -6.86
N ALA A 765 -21.18 44.80 -6.61
CA ALA A 765 -21.83 45.60 -7.65
C ALA A 765 -20.91 46.72 -8.19
N PRO A 766 -21.19 47.31 -9.36
CA PRO A 766 -20.46 48.49 -9.85
C PRO A 766 -20.49 49.66 -8.88
N GLY A 767 -19.39 50.43 -8.81
CA GLY A 767 -19.21 51.53 -7.86
C GLY A 767 -18.76 52.85 -8.48
N PRO A 768 -18.56 53.90 -7.67
CA PRO A 768 -18.04 55.17 -8.15
C PRO A 768 -16.51 55.13 -8.39
N SER A 769 -16.03 55.71 -9.50
CA SER A 769 -14.60 55.98 -9.73
C SER A 769 -14.19 57.37 -9.21
N GLY A 770 -12.90 57.55 -8.90
CA GLY A 770 -12.30 58.84 -8.51
C GLY A 770 -12.65 59.36 -7.10
N ARG A 771 -13.41 58.61 -6.30
CA ARG A 771 -13.74 58.94 -4.90
C ARG A 771 -13.88 57.68 -4.04
N PHE A 772 -13.80 57.85 -2.73
CA PHE A 772 -14.05 56.76 -1.78
C PHE A 772 -15.52 56.35 -1.81
N ASP A 773 -15.78 55.09 -2.11
CA ASP A 773 -17.06 54.42 -1.93
C ASP A 773 -17.25 54.09 -0.44
N ARG A 774 -18.29 54.67 0.14
CA ARG A 774 -18.72 54.45 1.53
C ARG A 774 -20.05 53.71 1.61
N ALA A 775 -20.70 53.46 0.48
CA ALA A 775 -22.00 52.82 0.42
C ALA A 775 -21.88 51.29 0.33
N GLN A 776 -20.78 50.80 -0.25
CA GLN A 776 -20.50 49.37 -0.38
C GLN A 776 -19.37 48.95 0.56
N ALA A 777 -19.45 47.70 1.04
CA ALA A 777 -18.39 47.02 1.77
C ALA A 777 -17.97 45.77 0.98
N LEU A 778 -16.70 45.40 1.09
CA LEU A 778 -16.17 44.16 0.52
C LEU A 778 -16.06 43.12 1.63
N VAL A 779 -16.79 42.01 1.55
CA VAL A 779 -16.62 40.90 2.50
C VAL A 779 -15.82 39.78 1.84
N VAL A 780 -14.69 39.44 2.45
CA VAL A 780 -13.71 38.48 1.91
C VAL A 780 -13.39 37.39 2.91
N ASP A 781 -13.33 36.15 2.44
CA ASP A 781 -12.73 35.03 3.17
C ASP A 781 -11.29 34.86 2.70
N LEU A 782 -10.33 35.05 3.59
CA LEU A 782 -8.91 34.84 3.31
C LEU A 782 -8.55 33.36 3.47
N THR A 783 -7.81 32.83 2.50
CA THR A 783 -7.19 31.52 2.59
C THR A 783 -6.00 31.54 3.56
N PHE A 784 -5.27 32.66 3.61
CA PHE A 784 -4.12 32.88 4.49
C PHE A 784 -3.72 34.36 4.59
N GLY A 785 -3.30 34.78 5.79
CA GLY A 785 -2.87 36.14 6.08
C GLY A 785 -3.93 36.93 6.85
N ALA A 786 -3.68 38.22 7.04
CA ALA A 786 -4.59 39.15 7.70
C ALA A 786 -4.56 40.49 6.96
N LEU A 787 -5.62 41.28 7.11
CA LEU A 787 -5.72 42.63 6.59
C LEU A 787 -5.77 43.63 7.74
N ALA A 788 -5.16 44.80 7.54
CA ALA A 788 -5.10 45.84 8.57
C ALA A 788 -5.67 47.15 8.04
N SER A 789 -6.24 47.94 8.94
CA SER A 789 -6.71 49.29 8.62
C SER A 789 -5.51 50.26 8.47
N VAL A 790 -5.58 51.17 7.50
CA VAL A 790 -4.55 52.20 7.27
C VAL A 790 -5.17 53.57 7.07
N SER A 791 -4.38 54.62 7.29
CA SER A 791 -4.88 56.00 7.11
C SER A 791 -5.26 56.26 5.65
N ARG A 792 -6.21 57.18 5.42
CA ARG A 792 -6.61 57.59 4.07
C ARG A 792 -5.44 58.05 3.21
N LEU A 793 -4.47 58.74 3.81
CA LEU A 793 -3.27 59.21 3.10
C LEU A 793 -2.38 58.03 2.67
N ALA A 794 -2.26 56.99 3.51
CA ALA A 794 -1.53 55.78 3.17
C ALA A 794 -2.20 55.03 1.99
N VAL A 795 -3.54 54.91 1.99
CA VAL A 795 -4.29 54.35 0.85
C VAL A 795 -4.00 55.11 -0.45
N LEU A 796 -4.04 56.45 -0.40
CA LEU A 796 -3.74 57.30 -1.56
C LEU A 796 -2.28 57.16 -2.03
N ASN A 797 -1.36 56.83 -1.12
CA ASN A 797 0.04 56.52 -1.44
C ASN A 797 0.28 55.06 -1.84
N GLY A 798 -0.77 54.24 -1.96
CA GLY A 798 -0.70 52.90 -2.55
C GLY A 798 -0.78 51.72 -1.59
N GLU A 799 -0.98 51.96 -0.30
CA GLU A 799 -1.23 50.90 0.68
C GLU A 799 -2.62 50.26 0.52
N ASN A 800 -2.77 49.03 1.03
CA ASN A 800 -4.05 48.27 1.06
C ASN A 800 -4.72 48.07 -0.29
N ARG A 801 -3.96 47.73 -1.33
CA ARG A 801 -4.49 47.41 -2.67
C ARG A 801 -4.84 45.92 -2.80
N LEU A 802 -6.00 45.64 -3.38
CA LEU A 802 -6.50 44.32 -3.74
C LEU A 802 -6.74 44.25 -5.25
N ALA A 803 -6.52 43.08 -5.84
CA ALA A 803 -7.07 42.73 -7.15
C ALA A 803 -8.28 41.81 -6.94
N VAL A 804 -9.40 42.14 -7.57
CA VAL A 804 -10.64 41.35 -7.56
C VAL A 804 -10.97 40.92 -8.97
N THR A 805 -11.13 39.62 -9.22
CA THR A 805 -11.53 39.13 -10.55
C THR A 805 -13.00 39.42 -10.82
N CYS A 806 -13.28 40.16 -11.88
CA CYS A 806 -14.63 40.58 -12.26
C CYS A 806 -15.28 39.63 -13.27
N ALA A 807 -16.58 39.81 -13.52
CA ALA A 807 -17.39 38.92 -14.36
C ALA A 807 -16.92 38.86 -15.83
N ASN A 808 -16.24 39.90 -16.31
CA ASN A 808 -15.63 39.93 -17.65
C ASN A 808 -14.25 39.23 -17.72
N GLY A 809 -13.75 38.67 -16.60
CA GLY A 809 -12.46 38.00 -16.51
C GLY A 809 -11.27 38.93 -16.26
N LEU A 810 -11.47 40.25 -16.24
CA LEU A 810 -10.45 41.24 -15.89
C LEU A 810 -10.36 41.42 -14.37
N CYS A 811 -9.27 42.03 -13.89
CA CYS A 811 -9.09 42.34 -12.47
C CYS A 811 -9.38 43.82 -12.19
N GLU A 812 -10.34 44.10 -11.32
CA GLU A 812 -10.49 45.43 -10.74
C GLU A 812 -9.46 45.62 -9.62
N VAL A 813 -8.77 46.77 -9.63
CA VAL A 813 -7.89 47.14 -8.52
C VAL A 813 -8.64 48.06 -7.56
N ILE A 814 -8.77 47.62 -6.32
CA ILE A 814 -9.49 48.30 -5.24
C ILE A 814 -8.53 48.56 -4.10
N ALA A 815 -8.62 49.71 -3.42
CA ALA A 815 -7.96 49.92 -2.15
C ALA A 815 -8.97 50.15 -1.02
N PHE A 816 -8.58 49.93 0.24
CA PHE A 816 -9.49 50.07 1.39
C PHE A 816 -8.83 50.74 2.59
N THR A 817 -9.59 51.56 3.33
CA THR A 817 -9.08 52.21 4.56
C THR A 817 -9.23 51.34 5.79
N THR A 818 -10.35 50.61 5.89
CA THR A 818 -10.72 49.89 7.11
C THR A 818 -10.86 48.41 6.81
N ALA A 819 -10.22 47.58 7.63
CA ALA A 819 -10.41 46.13 7.68
C ALA A 819 -10.89 45.73 9.07
N GLU A 820 -12.05 45.09 9.14
CA GLU A 820 -12.65 44.53 10.35
C GLU A 820 -12.75 43.01 10.18
N GLU A 821 -12.11 42.23 11.04
CA GLU A 821 -12.31 40.77 11.07
C GLU A 821 -13.64 40.45 11.75
N ILE A 822 -14.61 39.95 10.98
CA ILE A 822 -15.99 39.69 11.47
C ILE A 822 -16.19 38.22 11.91
N SER A 823 -15.33 37.32 11.44
CA SER A 823 -15.13 35.97 11.95
C SER A 823 -13.74 35.48 11.52
N ILE A 824 -13.27 34.34 12.04
CA ILE A 824 -11.93 33.82 11.72
C ILE A 824 -11.68 33.84 10.20
N ASN A 825 -10.62 34.52 9.77
CA ASN A 825 -10.23 34.73 8.36
C ASN A 825 -11.25 35.45 7.46
N ARG A 826 -12.38 35.94 7.98
CA ARG A 826 -13.39 36.68 7.24
C ARG A 826 -13.32 38.17 7.59
N PHE A 827 -13.06 38.99 6.60
CA PHE A 827 -12.89 40.43 6.78
C PHE A 827 -13.96 41.23 6.04
N ARG A 828 -14.52 42.24 6.72
CA ARG A 828 -15.30 43.31 6.10
C ARG A 828 -14.40 44.51 5.86
N LEU A 829 -14.29 44.92 4.61
CA LEU A 829 -13.47 46.06 4.17
C LEU A 829 -14.36 47.22 3.78
N THR A 830 -14.05 48.41 4.29
CA THR A 830 -14.83 49.64 4.02
C THR A 830 -13.93 50.83 3.71
N GLY A 831 -14.53 51.89 3.17
CA GLY A 831 -13.81 53.04 2.63
C GLY A 831 -13.02 52.63 1.39
N LEU A 832 -13.73 52.07 0.41
CA LEU A 832 -13.14 51.50 -0.78
C LEU A 832 -12.76 52.61 -1.77
N LEU A 833 -11.63 52.51 -2.43
CA LEU A 833 -11.25 53.34 -3.57
C LEU A 833 -11.14 52.40 -4.79
N ARG A 834 -12.02 52.59 -5.75
CA ARG A 834 -12.31 51.60 -6.81
C ARG A 834 -11.75 51.99 -8.17
N ALA A 835 -11.74 51.02 -9.08
CA ALA A 835 -11.28 51.17 -10.47
C ALA A 835 -9.87 51.81 -10.61
N LEU A 836 -8.95 51.49 -9.69
CA LEU A 836 -7.61 52.08 -9.72
C LEU A 836 -6.83 51.62 -10.96
N GLY A 837 -6.00 52.53 -11.49
CA GLY A 837 -5.13 52.23 -12.63
C GLY A 837 -5.84 52.05 -13.97
N GLY A 838 -7.09 52.51 -14.12
CA GLY A 838 -7.83 52.39 -15.39
C GLY A 838 -8.65 51.10 -15.51
N THR A 839 -9.13 50.55 -14.39
CA THR A 839 -9.89 49.29 -14.33
C THR A 839 -11.41 49.52 -14.25
N GLU A 840 -11.90 50.63 -14.81
CA GLU A 840 -13.32 50.99 -14.82
C GLU A 840 -14.20 49.99 -15.56
N ASP A 841 -13.69 49.34 -16.60
CA ASP A 841 -14.41 48.32 -17.37
C ASP A 841 -14.60 47.02 -16.58
N ALA A 842 -13.58 46.59 -15.83
CA ALA A 842 -13.65 45.50 -14.86
C ALA A 842 -14.68 45.83 -13.76
N MET A 843 -14.56 47.02 -13.14
CA MET A 843 -15.52 47.49 -12.12
C MET A 843 -16.95 47.54 -12.64
N ALA A 844 -17.16 48.01 -13.88
CA ALA A 844 -18.49 48.12 -14.49
C ALA A 844 -19.17 46.76 -14.72
N SER A 845 -18.38 45.69 -14.90
CA SER A 845 -18.92 44.32 -15.02
C SER A 845 -19.33 43.70 -13.68
N GLY A 846 -18.86 44.26 -12.55
CA GLY A 846 -19.07 43.71 -11.21
C GLY A 846 -18.28 42.41 -10.97
N ALA A 847 -18.27 41.94 -9.73
CA ALA A 847 -17.70 40.65 -9.36
C ALA A 847 -18.74 39.77 -8.69
N VAL A 848 -18.71 38.47 -8.98
CA VAL A 848 -19.65 37.48 -8.42
C VAL A 848 -19.16 36.94 -7.09
N GLU A 849 -20.07 36.34 -6.32
CA GLU A 849 -19.71 35.55 -5.14
C GLU A 849 -18.67 34.47 -5.51
N GLY A 850 -17.70 34.24 -4.62
CA GLY A 850 -16.61 33.29 -4.84
C GLY A 850 -15.49 33.79 -5.75
N ALA A 851 -15.60 34.99 -6.33
CA ALA A 851 -14.54 35.58 -7.15
C ALA A 851 -13.24 35.74 -6.37
N ALA A 852 -12.10 35.56 -7.06
CA ALA A 852 -10.79 35.61 -6.43
C ALA A 852 -10.41 37.02 -6.00
N VAL A 853 -9.83 37.11 -4.81
CA VAL A 853 -9.29 38.34 -4.23
C VAL A 853 -7.82 38.12 -3.88
N VAL A 854 -6.95 39.05 -4.29
CA VAL A 854 -5.50 38.98 -4.02
C VAL A 854 -5.01 40.28 -3.42
N LEU A 855 -4.30 40.22 -2.29
CA LEU A 855 -3.60 41.38 -1.74
C LEU A 855 -2.36 41.71 -2.58
N LEU A 856 -2.30 42.93 -3.10
CA LEU A 856 -1.21 43.43 -3.92
C LEU A 856 -0.12 44.03 -3.03
N ASP A 857 0.77 43.17 -2.52
CA ASP A 857 1.96 43.54 -1.74
C ASP A 857 3.25 42.98 -2.36
N GLN A 858 4.38 43.08 -1.64
CA GLN A 858 5.68 42.56 -2.08
C GLN A 858 5.72 41.02 -2.28
N ARG A 859 4.69 40.29 -1.84
CA ARG A 859 4.58 38.83 -2.01
C ARG A 859 4.00 38.49 -3.38
N CYS A 860 3.32 39.44 -4.02
CA CYS A 860 2.95 39.37 -5.43
C CYS A 860 4.10 39.90 -6.30
N ASN A 861 4.97 39.00 -6.77
CA ASN A 861 6.10 39.41 -7.61
C ASN A 861 5.61 39.86 -8.99
N ARG A 862 5.82 41.14 -9.29
CA ARG A 862 5.65 41.74 -10.63
C ARG A 862 6.94 41.52 -11.41
N SER A 863 6.87 40.77 -12.50
CA SER A 863 8.01 40.65 -13.41
C SER A 863 7.64 41.19 -14.79
N ASP A 864 8.64 41.41 -15.64
CA ASP A 864 8.50 41.74 -17.07
C ASP A 864 7.93 40.50 -17.83
N CYS A 865 6.78 40.00 -17.34
CA CYS A 865 6.18 38.68 -17.56
C CYS A 865 5.67 38.53 -18.99
N LEU A 866 5.14 39.61 -19.58
CA LEU A 866 4.54 39.65 -20.90
C LEU A 866 4.91 40.97 -21.56
N ARG A 867 5.95 41.00 -22.40
CA ARG A 867 6.07 42.07 -23.39
C ARG A 867 4.88 41.96 -24.34
N ALA A 868 4.45 43.06 -24.96
CA ALA A 868 3.38 43.07 -25.96
C ALA A 868 3.57 41.99 -27.07
N SER A 869 4.80 41.55 -27.32
CA SER A 869 5.14 40.44 -28.24
C SER A 869 4.73 39.02 -27.77
N ALA A 870 4.18 38.89 -26.57
CA ALA A 870 3.79 37.62 -25.95
C ALA A 870 2.26 37.38 -25.92
N ALA A 871 1.44 38.34 -26.37
CA ALA A 871 -0.01 38.18 -26.48
C ALA A 871 -0.37 36.95 -27.35
N GLY A 872 -1.27 36.08 -26.86
CA GLY A 872 -1.76 34.89 -27.58
C GLY A 872 -0.97 33.58 -27.39
N ARG A 873 0.00 33.51 -26.47
CA ARG A 873 0.79 32.29 -26.21
C ARG A 873 0.38 31.57 -24.92
N ARG A 874 0.40 30.23 -24.91
CA ARG A 874 0.11 29.41 -23.72
C ARG A 874 1.25 29.49 -22.70
N THR A 875 0.92 29.73 -21.44
CA THR A 875 1.84 29.71 -20.29
C THR A 875 1.50 28.55 -19.37
N GLY A 876 2.49 27.71 -19.05
CA GLY A 876 2.34 26.62 -18.09
C GLY A 876 3.16 26.90 -16.83
N CYS A 877 2.63 26.57 -15.65
CA CYS A 877 3.37 26.57 -14.39
C CYS A 877 3.75 25.12 -14.07
N SER A 878 5.03 24.85 -13.81
CA SER A 878 5.47 23.52 -13.35
C SER A 878 5.95 23.63 -11.91
N ASN A 879 5.31 22.88 -11.00
CA ASN A 879 5.93 22.58 -9.73
C ASN A 879 7.02 21.52 -9.98
N ARG A 880 8.30 21.87 -9.84
CA ARG A 880 9.36 20.85 -9.76
C ARG A 880 9.47 20.41 -8.30
N SER A 881 8.57 19.55 -7.85
CA SER A 881 9.02 18.48 -6.96
C SER A 881 9.91 17.57 -7.81
N ALA A 882 11.01 17.08 -7.25
CA ALA A 882 11.97 16.27 -7.97
C ALA A 882 11.37 14.90 -8.36
N TRP A 883 10.61 14.87 -9.45
CA TRP A 883 10.29 13.67 -10.21
C TRP A 883 10.72 13.95 -11.65
N ARG A 884 11.86 13.41 -12.05
CA ARG A 884 12.24 13.31 -13.46
C ARG A 884 11.56 12.05 -14.01
N PRO A 885 10.59 12.14 -14.93
CA PRO A 885 10.30 10.99 -15.78
C PRO A 885 11.51 10.78 -16.69
N VAL A 886 12.05 9.57 -16.67
CA VAL A 886 13.07 9.09 -17.62
C VAL A 886 12.51 9.28 -19.04
N PRO A 887 13.21 9.95 -19.97
CA PRO A 887 12.78 10.01 -21.36
C PRO A 887 12.90 8.61 -21.98
N ARG A 888 11.82 8.14 -22.60
CA ARG A 888 11.80 6.92 -23.43
C ARG A 888 12.83 7.06 -24.56
N SER A 889 14.00 6.42 -24.42
CA SER A 889 14.90 6.15 -25.53
C SER A 889 14.45 4.86 -26.24
N GLY A 890 13.40 4.95 -27.04
CA GLY A 890 13.04 3.92 -28.02
C GLY A 890 13.61 4.28 -29.38
N GLY A 891 14.88 3.96 -29.61
CA GLY A 891 15.51 4.08 -30.92
C GLY A 891 15.06 2.95 -31.84
N CYS A 892 14.11 3.22 -32.73
CA CYS A 892 13.86 2.39 -33.92
C CYS A 892 13.93 3.29 -35.15
N PHE A 893 15.07 3.24 -35.85
CA PHE A 893 15.18 3.70 -37.23
C PHE A 893 14.47 2.69 -38.15
N PRO A 894 13.71 3.18 -39.16
CA PRO A 894 13.66 2.48 -40.42
C PRO A 894 14.28 3.33 -41.53
N ALA A 895 15.22 2.71 -42.23
CA ALA A 895 15.82 3.22 -43.45
C ALA A 895 14.78 3.29 -44.59
N GLY A 896 14.79 4.43 -45.29
CA GLY A 896 14.66 4.56 -46.75
C GLY A 896 13.43 4.00 -47.47
N SER A 897 12.56 4.88 -47.95
CA SER A 897 12.31 5.02 -49.40
C SER A 897 11.58 6.33 -49.70
N GLY A 898 12.07 7.07 -50.69
CA GLY A 898 11.61 8.41 -51.00
C GLY A 898 10.33 8.45 -51.83
N ARG A 899 9.57 9.55 -51.69
CA ARG A 899 8.84 10.19 -52.80
C ARG A 899 8.44 11.62 -52.46
N LYS A 900 8.67 12.49 -53.44
CA LYS A 900 8.38 13.94 -53.50
C LYS A 900 6.87 14.25 -53.40
N ARG A 901 6.53 15.38 -52.74
CA ARG A 901 5.49 16.43 -53.09
C ARG A 901 5.30 17.34 -51.85
N ARG A 902 5.78 18.58 -51.77
CA ARG A 902 5.32 19.91 -52.29
C ARG A 902 3.88 20.36 -51.88
N TYR A 903 3.85 21.54 -51.22
CA TYR A 903 2.74 22.50 -50.93
C TYR A 903 1.73 22.08 -49.83
N ARG A 904 1.12 22.95 -48.99
CA ARG A 904 0.97 24.43 -48.92
C ARG A 904 0.50 24.82 -47.49
N ARG A 905 0.70 26.09 -47.13
CA ARG A 905 0.20 26.81 -45.91
C ARG A 905 -1.33 27.04 -45.89
N CYS A 906 -1.79 27.48 -44.71
CA CYS A 906 -3.07 28.10 -44.28
C CYS A 906 -4.03 27.11 -43.62
N ILE A 907 -4.55 27.31 -42.40
CA ILE A 907 -4.77 28.50 -41.55
C ILE A 907 -4.26 28.22 -40.13
#